data_AF-A0A0L9VEP0-F1
#
_entry.id   AF-A0A0L9VEP0-F1
#
_cell.length_a   1.000
_cell.length_b   1.000
_cell.length_c   1.000
_cell.angle_alpha   90.00
_cell.angle_beta   90.00
_cell.angle_gamma   90.00
#
_symmetry.space_group_name_H-M   'P 1'
#
loop_
_entity.id
_entity.type
_entity.pdbx_description
1 polymer ?
#
loop_
_entity_poly.entity_id
_entity_poly.type
_entity_poly.pdbx_seq_one_letter_code
_entity_poly.pdbx_strand_id
1 'polypeptide(L)'
;MKGGEKIYDYGKEMIYDNGKEDENVDDIGILEQMDSFLEGVEGRVIISRMVSDSIIKGMVNAVQEQAAERITEKELEVIKLKKVLHGFHVGSGETKTFCSSLHHHESHEAATHQFPDSVVEPDKYVMSVDSLQNAVHEELSQLKKEINKIKGASSIRTISSGADLVGLSGILQENMPEKLICVDKAFENLKDAVDSVCERMKVMDRLSKASLSEWQKEQDFQSEIERMVISNGIWGLQQEFEQKLWDLSDSESRNCFNQYKEISSLREELDSIFKTLSVSESGHLLSHGSLENAEEWCHNKRVDHFHVKLSTEDLSPSTMEGNDKQEPKINKPENLDSASLKHMSKEDLITFITKMRRNHESQVQEKTEENFRLRRQLLKERGSSFPLKKDKEFELLKKKIPDVIAKLNEILDENEKVHQFSENIECLGSLKDRLDFLESENHQLKETLSDKKKEFRSLSSQVSAAEEKLSQEQLIEKNLLQTIQRLEDDIEDAHSQVSVIQDVYKCLFEGIVSEFRCCTEELHLKSSFMQEMYEVLLQEASRSAQASSRLGIEEAEMESTMIQGLLDINHIIFKETLVNADEALKLEVSEKEKLRYEVHTLKSVVEEKEKLIKGAEDAFVQEKQKVQFASEQLDSLRAEIAHQHKLIEEKSEELDLTDDNLVAALKEIKQYDEQMHQLHKNLEQRTNKLREIEEERRVHFALTQKQQEALNLFEAKERETRKQMESTINLIHKLLTMITDFEARVNKDISRNRLRLENIRSEFHWINNQANLLKTVGLVYKQRLETRSSDLAKAETEIAIKACVNESADKVYAVEFW
;
A
#
# COMPACT_ATOMS: atom_id res chain seq x y z
N MET A 1 -112.48 -56.63 -7.10
CA MET A 1 -113.61 -55.68 -7.06
C MET A 1 -113.16 -54.39 -7.73
N LYS A 2 -113.90 -53.95 -8.77
CA LYS A 2 -113.99 -52.58 -9.37
C LYS A 2 -112.69 -51.74 -9.35
N GLY A 3 -111.99 -51.56 -10.47
CA GLY A 3 -112.38 -50.70 -11.60
C GLY A 3 -111.34 -49.55 -11.68
N GLY A 4 -110.95 -48.98 -12.81
CA GLY A 4 -111.28 -49.16 -14.21
C GLY A 4 -110.17 -48.52 -15.08
N GLU A 5 -110.26 -48.81 -16.37
CA GLU A 5 -109.39 -48.37 -17.46
C GLU A 5 -109.37 -46.84 -17.69
N LYS A 6 -108.26 -46.35 -18.26
CA LYS A 6 -108.17 -45.63 -19.56
C LYS A 6 -106.68 -45.32 -19.85
N ILE A 7 -106.03 -46.00 -20.80
CA ILE A 7 -105.95 -45.75 -22.26
C ILE A 7 -105.02 -44.59 -22.64
N TYR A 8 -103.88 -44.99 -23.22
CA TYR A 8 -102.99 -44.41 -24.27
C TYR A 8 -103.09 -42.92 -24.65
N ASP A 9 -101.93 -42.25 -24.80
CA ASP A 9 -101.48 -41.74 -26.11
C ASP A 9 -99.98 -41.33 -26.17
N TYR A 10 -99.48 -41.30 -27.40
CA TYR A 10 -98.17 -41.08 -27.99
C TYR A 10 -97.33 -39.88 -27.54
N GLY A 11 -96.02 -40.00 -27.77
CA GLY A 11 -95.04 -38.95 -27.51
C GLY A 11 -94.93 -37.86 -28.58
N LYS A 12 -94.25 -36.76 -28.20
CA LYS A 12 -93.41 -35.92 -29.07
C LYS A 12 -92.66 -34.85 -28.23
N GLU A 13 -91.34 -34.93 -28.30
CA GLU A 13 -90.39 -33.84 -28.60
C GLU A 13 -90.74 -32.38 -28.26
N MET A 14 -89.84 -31.72 -27.51
CA MET A 14 -89.28 -30.35 -27.69
C MET A 14 -89.13 -29.55 -26.38
N ILE A 15 -87.88 -29.52 -25.87
CA ILE A 15 -87.04 -28.32 -25.63
C ILE A 15 -87.60 -27.07 -24.88
N TYR A 16 -86.84 -26.70 -23.83
CA TYR A 16 -86.61 -25.43 -23.09
C TYR A 16 -87.58 -24.91 -21.98
N ASP A 17 -87.06 -24.98 -20.76
CA ASP A 17 -86.75 -23.89 -19.81
C ASP A 17 -87.77 -23.46 -18.72
N ASN A 18 -87.14 -23.11 -17.58
CA ASN A 18 -87.55 -22.47 -16.34
C ASN A 18 -88.14 -23.32 -15.20
N GLY A 19 -87.36 -23.30 -14.12
CA GLY A 19 -87.58 -24.06 -12.91
C GLY A 19 -88.65 -23.53 -11.98
N LYS A 20 -88.87 -24.33 -10.94
CA LYS A 20 -89.34 -23.91 -9.62
C LYS A 20 -88.84 -24.93 -8.61
N GLU A 21 -88.27 -24.36 -7.55
CA GLU A 21 -87.82 -25.01 -6.32
C GLU A 21 -88.93 -25.87 -5.71
N ASP A 22 -88.56 -27.04 -5.22
CA ASP A 22 -89.30 -27.71 -4.15
C ASP A 22 -88.29 -28.09 -3.07
N GLU A 23 -88.35 -27.34 -1.97
CA GLU A 23 -87.63 -27.61 -0.72
C GLU A 23 -88.22 -28.83 -0.02
N ASN A 24 -87.33 -29.55 0.68
CA ASN A 24 -87.51 -30.41 1.85
C ASN A 24 -87.29 -31.91 1.63
N VAL A 25 -86.04 -32.34 1.86
CA VAL A 25 -85.74 -33.62 2.52
C VAL A 25 -84.48 -33.46 3.41
N ASP A 26 -84.67 -33.59 4.73
CA ASP A 26 -83.72 -33.94 5.81
C ASP A 26 -82.24 -33.47 5.72
N ASP A 27 -82.01 -32.19 6.01
CA ASP A 27 -80.66 -31.60 6.14
C ASP A 27 -80.05 -31.76 7.56
N ILE A 28 -80.84 -32.18 8.56
CA ILE A 28 -80.45 -32.12 9.98
C ILE A 28 -79.41 -33.19 10.35
N GLY A 29 -79.50 -34.40 9.77
CA GLY A 29 -78.55 -35.50 10.07
C GLY A 29 -77.19 -35.35 9.39
N ILE A 30 -77.14 -34.65 8.24
CA ILE A 30 -75.90 -34.38 7.49
C ILE A 30 -75.16 -33.21 8.13
N LEU A 31 -75.88 -32.17 8.56
CA LEU A 31 -75.31 -31.02 9.25
C LEU A 31 -74.60 -31.43 10.55
N GLU A 32 -75.22 -32.30 11.36
CA GLU A 32 -74.65 -32.75 12.64
C GLU A 32 -73.41 -33.67 12.46
N GLN A 33 -73.35 -34.43 11.37
CA GLN A 33 -72.14 -35.18 10.97
C GLN A 33 -71.03 -34.29 10.41
N MET A 34 -71.39 -33.26 9.63
CA MET A 34 -70.44 -32.26 9.12
C MET A 34 -69.86 -31.41 10.24
N ASP A 35 -70.67 -31.01 11.22
CA ASP A 35 -70.21 -30.24 12.39
C ASP A 35 -69.24 -31.07 13.24
N SER A 36 -69.54 -32.35 13.49
CA SER A 36 -68.62 -33.28 14.18
C SER A 36 -67.30 -33.50 13.43
N PHE A 37 -67.35 -33.57 12.10
CA PHE A 37 -66.15 -33.69 11.26
C PHE A 37 -65.31 -32.41 11.26
N LEU A 38 -65.96 -31.25 11.15
CA LEU A 38 -65.32 -29.93 11.18
C LEU A 38 -64.66 -29.66 12.54
N GLU A 39 -65.31 -30.03 13.65
CA GLU A 39 -64.73 -29.92 14.99
C GLU A 39 -63.51 -30.85 15.17
N GLY A 40 -63.55 -32.04 14.55
CA GLY A 40 -62.39 -32.94 14.48
C GLY A 40 -61.23 -32.43 13.61
N VAL A 41 -61.53 -31.69 12.53
CA VAL A 41 -60.52 -31.01 11.70
C VAL A 41 -59.93 -29.82 12.45
N GLU A 42 -60.75 -29.01 13.12
CA GLU A 42 -60.32 -27.88 13.92
C GLU A 42 -59.40 -28.31 15.07
N GLY A 43 -59.74 -29.40 15.77
CA GLY A 43 -58.86 -30.01 16.78
C GLY A 43 -57.50 -30.43 16.21
N ARG A 44 -57.46 -31.03 15.01
CA ARG A 44 -56.20 -31.41 14.34
C ARG A 44 -55.39 -30.20 13.89
N VAL A 45 -56.04 -29.14 13.40
CA VAL A 45 -55.39 -27.89 13.00
C VAL A 45 -54.79 -27.17 14.22
N ILE A 46 -55.50 -27.14 15.34
CA ILE A 46 -55.00 -26.58 16.61
C ILE A 46 -53.77 -27.36 17.09
N ILE A 47 -53.82 -28.70 17.08
CA ILE A 47 -52.67 -29.53 17.46
C ILE A 47 -51.49 -29.30 16.51
N SER A 48 -51.74 -29.28 15.20
CA SER A 48 -50.69 -29.03 14.19
C SER A 48 -50.04 -27.66 14.37
N ARG A 49 -50.85 -26.62 14.66
CA ARG A 49 -50.36 -25.28 14.97
C ARG A 49 -49.57 -25.23 16.27
N MET A 50 -50.04 -25.89 17.34
CA MET A 50 -49.32 -25.97 18.61
C MET A 50 -47.97 -26.70 18.49
N VAL A 51 -47.92 -27.77 17.69
CA VAL A 51 -46.68 -28.50 17.40
C VAL A 51 -45.73 -27.63 16.57
N SER A 52 -46.24 -26.94 15.56
CA SER A 52 -45.45 -26.05 14.71
C SER A 52 -44.89 -24.86 15.51
N ASP A 53 -45.72 -24.22 16.33
CA ASP A 53 -45.31 -23.14 17.22
C ASP A 53 -44.29 -23.61 18.27
N SER A 54 -44.42 -24.85 18.76
CA SER A 54 -43.44 -25.44 19.70
C SER A 54 -42.10 -25.74 19.01
N ILE A 55 -42.12 -26.23 17.76
CA ILE A 55 -40.91 -26.46 16.96
C ILE A 55 -40.23 -25.12 16.65
N ILE A 56 -40.99 -24.14 16.16
CA ILE A 56 -40.47 -22.79 15.85
C ILE A 56 -39.90 -22.15 17.11
N LYS A 57 -40.59 -22.23 18.25
CA LYS A 57 -40.09 -21.72 19.53
C LYS A 57 -38.83 -22.45 20.00
N GLY A 58 -38.75 -23.76 19.80
CA GLY A 58 -37.54 -24.55 20.07
C GLY A 58 -36.35 -24.11 19.21
N MET A 59 -36.58 -23.90 17.90
CA MET A 59 -35.56 -23.41 16.98
C MET A 59 -35.11 -21.98 17.33
N VAL A 60 -36.05 -21.09 17.62
CA VAL A 60 -35.76 -19.70 18.01
C VAL A 60 -34.97 -19.67 19.32
N ASN A 61 -35.34 -20.47 20.31
CA ASN A 61 -34.59 -20.57 21.56
C ASN A 61 -33.17 -21.12 21.34
N ALA A 62 -33.01 -22.14 20.49
CA ALA A 62 -31.68 -22.67 20.16
C ALA A 62 -30.79 -21.64 19.45
N VAL A 63 -31.37 -20.88 18.52
CA VAL A 63 -30.65 -19.78 17.84
C VAL A 63 -30.33 -18.64 18.81
N GLN A 64 -31.25 -18.31 19.72
CA GLN A 64 -31.02 -17.30 20.75
C GLN A 64 -29.91 -17.71 21.73
N GLU A 65 -29.87 -18.97 22.15
CA GLU A 65 -28.82 -19.51 23.02
C GLU A 65 -27.46 -19.55 22.30
N GLN A 66 -27.43 -19.98 21.05
CA GLN A 66 -26.22 -19.95 20.21
C GLN A 66 -25.71 -18.51 19.98
N ALA A 67 -26.61 -17.55 19.80
CA ALA A 67 -26.26 -16.14 19.66
C ALA A 67 -25.71 -15.57 20.98
N ALA A 68 -26.33 -15.91 22.12
CA ALA A 68 -25.84 -15.50 23.44
C ALA A 68 -24.44 -16.08 23.71
N GLU A 69 -24.19 -17.35 23.40
CA GLU A 69 -22.87 -17.98 23.55
C GLU A 69 -21.82 -17.26 22.72
N ARG A 70 -22.10 -16.98 21.43
CA ARG A 70 -21.18 -16.22 20.55
C ARG A 70 -20.93 -14.79 21.04
N ILE A 71 -21.93 -14.12 21.61
CA ILE A 71 -21.75 -12.79 22.22
C ILE A 71 -20.81 -12.90 23.41
N THR A 72 -21.01 -13.86 24.31
CA THR A 72 -20.12 -14.04 25.48
C THR A 72 -18.70 -14.42 25.08
N GLU A 73 -18.51 -15.23 24.03
CA GLU A 73 -17.20 -15.56 23.48
C GLU A 73 -16.50 -14.31 22.93
N LYS A 74 -17.23 -13.48 22.16
CA LYS A 74 -16.72 -12.23 21.61
C LYS A 74 -16.44 -11.18 22.68
N GLU A 75 -17.24 -11.08 23.72
CA GLU A 75 -16.98 -10.22 24.88
C GLU A 75 -15.70 -10.65 25.61
N LEU A 76 -15.46 -11.95 25.74
CA LEU A 76 -14.24 -12.49 26.34
C LEU A 76 -13.00 -12.23 25.47
N GLU A 77 -13.15 -12.27 24.15
CA GLU A 77 -12.12 -11.86 23.18
C GLU A 77 -11.82 -10.35 23.29
N VAL A 78 -12.85 -9.50 23.42
CA VAL A 78 -12.70 -8.06 23.65
C VAL A 78 -12.01 -7.78 24.98
N ILE A 79 -12.30 -8.53 26.04
CA ILE A 79 -11.60 -8.42 27.33
C ILE A 79 -10.11 -8.81 27.18
N LYS A 80 -9.81 -9.88 26.42
CA LYS A 80 -8.42 -10.27 26.11
C LYS A 80 -7.70 -9.18 25.30
N LEU A 81 -8.34 -8.63 24.27
CA LEU A 81 -7.80 -7.53 23.47
C LEU A 81 -7.59 -6.26 24.30
N LYS A 82 -8.53 -5.93 25.20
CA LYS A 82 -8.39 -4.81 26.15
C LYS A 82 -7.23 -5.01 27.12
N LYS A 83 -6.99 -6.26 27.55
CA LYS A 83 -5.84 -6.63 28.40
C LYS A 83 -4.51 -6.52 27.64
N VAL A 84 -4.48 -6.90 26.37
CA VAL A 84 -3.33 -6.68 25.48
C VAL A 84 -3.08 -5.19 25.26
N LEU A 85 -4.13 -4.40 25.04
CA LEU A 85 -4.05 -2.95 24.91
C LEU A 85 -3.54 -2.26 26.19
N HIS A 86 -3.95 -2.75 27.37
CA HIS A 86 -3.38 -2.30 28.66
C HIS A 86 -1.91 -2.72 28.82
N GLY A 87 -1.51 -3.87 28.26
CA GLY A 87 -0.10 -4.29 28.19
C GLY A 87 0.79 -3.32 27.38
N PHE A 88 0.21 -2.62 26.41
CA PHE A 88 0.91 -1.57 25.63
C PHE A 88 0.85 -0.17 26.28
N HIS A 89 0.15 0.00 27.41
CA HIS A 89 0.10 1.27 28.18
C HIS A 89 0.97 1.23 29.46
N VAL A 90 1.73 0.15 29.70
CA VAL A 90 2.74 0.11 30.76
C VAL A 90 4.06 0.64 30.22
N GLY A 91 4.10 1.96 30.04
CA GLY A 91 5.29 2.72 29.66
C GLY A 91 5.34 4.12 30.28
N SER A 92 4.48 4.42 31.26
CA SER A 92 4.56 5.65 32.06
C SER A 92 3.73 5.50 33.32
N GLY A 93 4.36 5.10 34.43
CA GLY A 93 3.62 4.88 35.67
C GLY A 93 4.38 4.19 36.80
N GLU A 94 5.65 4.53 37.00
CA GLU A 94 6.33 4.19 38.27
C GLU A 94 7.00 5.43 38.84
N THR A 95 6.22 6.26 39.53
CA THR A 95 6.74 7.15 40.56
C THR A 95 5.98 6.89 41.86
N LYS A 96 6.28 5.72 42.44
CA LYS A 96 6.04 5.48 43.87
C LYS A 96 6.94 6.42 44.67
N THR A 97 6.30 7.41 45.29
CA THR A 97 6.50 7.82 46.68
C THR A 97 7.86 7.50 47.30
N PHE A 98 8.74 8.50 47.34
CA PHE A 98 9.62 8.74 48.49
C PHE A 98 9.71 10.24 48.74
N CYS A 99 8.86 10.72 49.65
CA CYS A 99 9.09 11.96 50.38
C CYS A 99 9.55 11.56 51.77
N SER A 100 10.83 11.81 52.12
CA SER A 100 11.19 12.64 53.27
C SER A 100 12.68 12.58 53.60
N SER A 101 13.24 13.78 53.83
CA SER A 101 14.34 14.10 54.75
C SER A 101 15.78 13.83 54.29
N LEU A 102 16.52 14.89 53.90
CA LEU A 102 17.50 15.54 54.78
C LEU A 102 18.11 16.81 54.13
N HIS A 103 17.65 17.97 54.59
CA HIS A 103 18.34 19.24 54.85
C HIS A 103 19.70 19.65 54.20
N HIS A 104 19.67 20.90 53.67
CA HIS A 104 20.73 21.94 53.51
C HIS A 104 21.77 21.73 52.38
N HIS A 105 22.16 22.72 51.56
CA HIS A 105 22.09 24.20 51.60
C HIS A 105 22.33 24.79 50.19
N GLU A 106 21.64 25.91 49.87
CA GLU A 106 22.00 27.06 48.98
C GLU A 106 22.51 26.86 47.53
N SER A 107 21.72 27.21 46.50
CA SER A 107 21.60 28.54 45.81
C SER A 107 22.54 28.64 44.58
N HIS A 108 22.17 29.05 43.37
CA HIS A 108 21.29 30.12 42.92
C HIS A 108 20.94 29.89 41.41
N GLU A 109 19.73 30.31 41.01
CA GLU A 109 19.30 30.80 39.68
C GLU A 109 19.72 30.14 38.35
N ALA A 110 18.75 29.50 37.70
CA ALA A 110 18.22 29.90 36.37
C ALA A 110 17.09 28.94 35.98
N ALA A 111 15.88 29.22 36.48
CA ALA A 111 14.69 28.45 36.11
C ALA A 111 14.18 28.93 34.75
N THR A 112 14.49 28.16 33.72
CA THR A 112 13.80 28.18 32.42
C THR A 112 12.35 27.77 32.66
N HIS A 113 11.44 28.74 32.72
CA HIS A 113 10.01 28.48 32.74
C HIS A 113 9.54 28.10 31.33
N GLN A 114 9.57 26.81 31.00
CA GLN A 114 8.59 26.23 30.08
C GLN A 114 7.49 25.62 30.92
N PHE A 115 6.35 26.31 31.00
CA PHE A 115 5.10 25.68 31.44
C PHE A 115 4.42 25.02 30.23
N PRO A 116 3.78 23.85 30.44
CA PRO A 116 3.29 23.01 29.36
C PRO A 116 2.02 23.57 28.75
N ASP A 117 1.97 23.44 27.43
CA ASP A 117 0.82 23.59 26.58
C ASP A 117 -0.24 22.54 26.98
N SER A 118 -1.08 22.87 27.95
CA SER A 118 -2.33 22.17 28.21
C SER A 118 -3.47 23.15 27.99
N VAL A 119 -4.00 23.13 26.77
CA VAL A 119 -5.35 23.58 26.45
C VAL A 119 -6.31 22.77 27.31
N VAL A 120 -6.57 23.27 28.52
CA VAL A 120 -7.72 22.89 29.33
C VAL A 120 -8.72 24.01 29.12
N GLU A 121 -9.77 23.71 28.35
CA GLU A 121 -10.99 24.51 28.28
C GLU A 121 -11.44 24.88 29.70
N PRO A 122 -11.48 26.17 30.07
CA PRO A 122 -11.99 26.58 31.37
C PRO A 122 -13.50 26.77 31.26
N ASP A 123 -14.25 25.72 30.95
CA ASP A 123 -15.72 25.77 30.90
C ASP A 123 -16.40 24.85 31.92
N LYS A 124 -15.68 24.50 32.99
CA LYS A 124 -16.30 23.86 34.16
C LYS A 124 -16.04 24.69 35.41
N TYR A 125 -17.11 25.35 35.85
CA TYR A 125 -17.27 26.00 37.15
C TYR A 125 -16.59 27.38 37.32
N VAL A 126 -17.05 28.38 36.56
CA VAL A 126 -16.98 29.78 37.01
C VAL A 126 -18.38 30.36 36.91
N MET A 127 -19.00 30.67 38.06
CA MET A 127 -20.28 31.36 38.08
C MET A 127 -20.14 32.71 37.36
N SER A 128 -20.91 32.94 36.30
CA SER A 128 -20.90 34.22 35.60
C SER A 128 -21.32 35.35 36.56
N VAL A 129 -20.79 36.57 36.37
CA VAL A 129 -21.15 37.74 37.19
C VAL A 129 -22.67 37.97 37.20
N ASP A 130 -23.35 37.64 36.10
CA ASP A 130 -24.81 37.70 36.01
C ASP A 130 -25.51 36.65 36.91
N SER A 131 -24.98 35.43 36.99
CA SER A 131 -25.51 34.40 37.88
C SER A 131 -25.31 34.77 39.36
N LEU A 132 -24.19 35.41 39.71
CA LEU A 132 -23.93 35.92 41.05
C LEU A 132 -24.86 37.10 41.40
N GLN A 133 -25.07 38.03 40.47
CA GLN A 133 -26.00 39.16 40.66
C GLN A 133 -27.43 38.66 40.91
N ASN A 134 -27.88 37.67 40.14
CA ASN A 134 -29.21 37.09 40.30
C ASN A 134 -29.37 36.41 41.66
N ALA A 135 -28.38 35.61 42.09
CA ALA A 135 -28.41 34.94 43.40
C ALA A 135 -28.43 35.94 44.56
N VAL A 136 -27.62 37.01 44.50
CA VAL A 136 -27.59 38.04 45.54
C VAL A 136 -28.91 38.83 45.59
N HIS A 137 -29.52 39.11 44.43
CA HIS A 137 -30.83 39.77 44.38
C HIS A 137 -31.94 38.90 44.96
N GLU A 138 -31.92 37.60 44.70
CA GLU A 138 -32.86 36.64 45.26
C GLU A 138 -32.79 36.60 46.80
N GLU A 139 -31.58 36.53 47.36
CA GLU A 139 -31.34 36.61 48.81
C GLU A 139 -31.77 37.95 49.42
N LEU A 140 -31.47 39.07 48.75
CA LEU A 140 -31.94 40.39 49.18
C LEU A 140 -33.49 40.47 49.16
N SER A 141 -34.13 39.91 48.14
CA SER A 141 -35.59 39.86 48.05
C SER A 141 -36.22 39.05 49.18
N GLN A 142 -35.56 37.96 49.60
CA GLN A 142 -35.96 37.13 50.72
C GLN A 142 -35.81 37.89 52.04
N LEU A 143 -34.69 38.59 52.24
CA LEU A 143 -34.46 39.45 53.40
C LEU A 143 -35.51 40.56 53.50
N LYS A 144 -35.89 41.18 52.38
CA LYS A 144 -36.95 42.20 52.35
C LYS A 144 -38.31 41.63 52.77
N LYS A 145 -38.63 40.38 52.37
CA LYS A 145 -39.86 39.68 52.83
C LYS A 145 -39.84 39.45 54.34
N GLU A 146 -38.72 39.02 54.91
CA GLU A 146 -38.58 38.82 56.36
C GLU A 146 -38.69 40.13 57.15
N ILE A 147 -38.05 41.21 56.68
CA ILE A 147 -38.19 42.54 57.29
C ILE A 147 -39.65 43.00 57.29
N ASN A 148 -40.39 42.77 56.20
CA ASN A 148 -41.81 43.10 56.11
C ASN A 148 -42.69 42.24 57.05
N LYS A 149 -42.35 40.98 57.28
CA LYS A 149 -43.06 40.13 58.27
C LYS A 149 -42.88 40.67 59.70
N ILE A 150 -41.67 41.10 60.06
CA ILE A 150 -41.38 41.71 61.37
C ILE A 150 -42.13 43.04 61.52
N LYS A 151 -42.22 43.83 60.45
CA LYS A 151 -42.99 45.09 60.39
C LYS A 151 -44.49 44.85 60.63
N GLY A 152 -45.07 43.78 60.09
CA GLY A 152 -46.49 43.43 60.24
C GLY A 152 -46.91 42.89 61.61
N ALA A 153 -45.98 42.36 62.41
CA ALA A 153 -46.29 41.72 63.71
C ALA A 153 -46.38 42.71 64.90
N SER A 154 -46.10 44.01 64.70
CA SER A 154 -45.93 45.01 65.77
C SER A 154 -47.14 45.92 66.01
N SER A 155 -48.37 45.43 65.79
CA SER A 155 -49.60 46.11 66.24
C SER A 155 -50.12 45.47 67.54
N ILE A 156 -49.49 45.76 68.68
CA ILE A 156 -50.05 45.39 69.98
C ILE A 156 -51.08 46.44 70.41
N ARG A 157 -52.32 45.95 70.51
CA ARG A 157 -53.55 46.62 70.92
C ARG A 157 -53.47 47.13 72.37
N THR A 158 -53.68 48.44 72.54
CA THR A 158 -53.97 49.13 73.80
C THR A 158 -55.19 48.54 74.49
N ILE A 159 -55.06 48.05 75.75
CA ILE A 159 -56.18 47.93 76.71
C ILE A 159 -55.68 48.34 78.10
N SER A 160 -56.43 49.27 78.68
CA SER A 160 -56.35 49.95 79.98
C SER A 160 -56.57 49.06 81.23
N SER A 161 -55.99 49.42 82.39
CA SER A 161 -56.69 49.86 83.62
C SER A 161 -55.84 49.75 84.91
N GLY A 162 -55.80 50.86 85.68
CA GLY A 162 -55.48 51.15 87.11
C GLY A 162 -54.67 50.16 87.99
N ALA A 163 -53.84 50.57 88.96
CA ALA A 163 -53.72 51.83 89.71
C ALA A 163 -52.37 51.88 90.46
N ASP A 164 -51.97 53.10 90.86
CA ASP A 164 -51.03 53.49 91.93
C ASP A 164 -49.58 52.97 91.92
N LEU A 165 -48.65 53.77 91.40
CA LEU A 165 -47.68 54.49 92.23
C LEU A 165 -46.90 55.54 91.41
N VAL A 166 -46.65 56.67 92.07
CA VAL A 166 -46.00 57.88 91.59
C VAL A 166 -44.52 57.66 91.23
N GLY A 167 -44.07 58.23 90.10
CA GLY A 167 -42.67 58.59 89.89
C GLY A 167 -42.13 58.43 88.47
N LEU A 168 -41.91 59.56 87.79
CA LEU A 168 -41.06 59.75 86.60
C LEU A 168 -41.63 59.20 85.27
N SER A 169 -42.52 60.00 84.66
CA SER A 169 -42.85 59.88 83.23
C SER A 169 -42.36 61.14 82.50
N GLY A 170 -41.41 60.93 81.59
CA GLY A 170 -40.88 61.94 80.69
C GLY A 170 -39.66 61.38 79.95
N ILE A 171 -39.72 61.34 78.61
CA ILE A 171 -38.74 60.77 77.67
C ILE A 171 -38.95 59.28 77.37
N LEU A 172 -40.05 58.95 76.68
CA LEU A 172 -40.08 57.87 75.69
C LEU A 172 -41.25 58.14 74.74
N GLN A 173 -41.08 59.16 73.90
CA GLN A 173 -41.98 59.43 72.77
C GLN A 173 -41.39 58.75 71.52
N GLU A 174 -41.90 57.55 71.26
CA GLU A 174 -42.39 57.04 69.97
C GLU A 174 -41.85 57.68 68.65
N ASN A 175 -40.67 57.25 68.17
CA ASN A 175 -40.21 57.43 66.77
C ASN A 175 -40.02 56.07 66.04
N MET A 176 -41.01 55.18 66.12
CA MET A 176 -40.98 53.89 65.40
C MET A 176 -41.11 54.00 63.85
N PRO A 177 -41.80 55.00 63.25
CA PRO A 177 -41.91 55.10 61.78
C PRO A 177 -40.60 55.54 61.08
N GLU A 178 -39.86 56.50 61.65
CA GLU A 178 -38.63 57.03 61.04
C GLU A 178 -37.49 55.99 61.00
N LYS A 179 -37.39 55.14 62.03
CA LYS A 179 -36.41 54.05 62.04
C LYS A 179 -36.71 53.00 60.97
N LEU A 180 -37.98 52.70 60.69
CA LEU A 180 -38.36 51.75 59.63
C LEU A 180 -38.09 52.30 58.23
N ILE A 181 -38.35 53.60 58.00
CA ILE A 181 -37.98 54.28 56.75
C ILE A 181 -36.46 54.28 56.57
N CYS A 182 -35.69 54.43 57.66
CA CYS A 182 -34.24 54.34 57.62
C CYS A 182 -33.74 52.94 57.25
N VAL A 183 -34.41 51.87 57.70
CA VAL A 183 -34.08 50.48 57.34
C VAL A 183 -34.41 50.22 55.87
N ASP A 184 -35.59 50.64 55.39
CA ASP A 184 -35.97 50.50 53.98
C ASP A 184 -35.00 51.29 53.08
N LYS A 185 -34.59 52.49 53.48
CA LYS A 185 -33.58 53.29 52.77
C LYS A 185 -32.19 52.66 52.80
N ALA A 186 -31.78 52.08 53.93
CA ALA A 186 -30.51 51.36 54.03
C ALA A 186 -30.49 50.10 53.16
N PHE A 187 -31.64 49.42 53.02
CA PHE A 187 -31.78 48.26 52.15
C PHE A 187 -31.70 48.63 50.67
N GLU A 188 -32.39 49.68 50.22
CA GLU A 188 -32.26 50.14 48.83
C GLU A 188 -30.84 50.66 48.54
N ASN A 189 -30.19 51.36 49.47
CA ASN A 189 -28.78 51.75 49.33
C ASN A 189 -27.85 50.53 49.24
N LEU A 190 -28.13 49.45 49.99
CA LEU A 190 -27.36 48.21 49.93
C LEU A 190 -27.54 47.53 48.56
N LYS A 191 -28.77 47.50 48.05
CA LYS A 191 -29.08 46.97 46.73
C LYS A 191 -28.39 47.78 45.63
N ASP A 192 -28.45 49.11 45.68
CA ASP A 192 -27.76 50.00 44.74
C ASP A 192 -26.23 49.83 44.82
N ALA A 193 -25.68 49.61 46.02
CA ALA A 193 -24.26 49.33 46.21
C ALA A 193 -23.85 47.98 45.58
N VAL A 194 -24.67 46.94 45.74
CA VAL A 194 -24.45 45.63 45.10
C VAL A 194 -24.52 45.75 43.59
N ASP A 195 -25.55 46.41 43.04
CA ASP A 195 -25.67 46.63 41.59
C ASP A 195 -24.50 47.45 41.04
N SER A 196 -24.03 48.47 41.76
CA SER A 196 -22.84 49.23 41.39
C SER A 196 -21.56 48.38 41.39
N VAL A 197 -21.42 47.43 42.31
CA VAL A 197 -20.26 46.52 42.37
C VAL A 197 -20.33 45.51 41.23
N CYS A 198 -21.49 44.92 40.96
CA CYS A 198 -21.70 44.00 39.84
C CYS A 198 -21.41 44.69 38.50
N GLU A 199 -21.87 45.92 38.27
CA GLU A 199 -21.59 46.66 37.04
C GLU A 199 -20.11 47.02 36.89
N ARG A 200 -19.43 47.41 37.99
CA ARG A 200 -17.96 47.60 37.95
C ARG A 200 -17.23 46.32 37.60
N MET A 201 -17.68 45.18 38.12
CA MET A 201 -17.08 43.88 37.83
C MET A 201 -17.32 43.46 36.37
N LYS A 202 -18.49 43.74 35.80
CA LYS A 202 -18.77 43.52 34.36
C LYS A 202 -17.92 44.41 33.46
N VAL A 203 -17.73 45.67 33.82
CA VAL A 203 -16.84 46.58 33.09
C VAL A 203 -15.40 46.08 33.16
N MET A 204 -14.96 45.60 34.32
CA MET A 204 -13.63 45.03 34.51
C MET A 204 -13.43 43.73 33.70
N ASP A 205 -14.44 42.85 33.63
CA ASP A 205 -14.42 41.64 32.79
C ASP A 205 -14.39 41.97 31.28
N ARG A 206 -15.09 43.01 30.84
CA ARG A 206 -15.02 43.48 29.45
C ARG A 206 -13.65 44.07 29.12
N LEU A 207 -13.09 44.86 30.02
CA LEU A 207 -11.77 45.46 29.86
C LEU A 207 -10.67 44.38 29.87
N SER A 208 -10.77 43.36 30.73
CA SER A 208 -9.81 42.25 30.76
C SER A 208 -9.87 41.41 29.48
N LYS A 209 -11.07 41.13 28.96
CA LYS A 209 -11.25 40.44 27.66
C LYS A 209 -10.73 41.28 26.49
N ALA A 210 -10.98 42.59 26.48
CA ALA A 210 -10.44 43.50 25.48
C ALA A 210 -8.91 43.54 25.53
N SER A 211 -8.32 43.70 26.72
CA SER A 211 -6.86 43.70 26.90
C SER A 211 -6.21 42.37 26.55
N LEU A 212 -6.87 41.25 26.82
CA LEU A 212 -6.38 39.92 26.43
C LEU A 212 -6.39 39.77 24.91
N SER A 213 -7.43 40.27 24.24
CA SER A 213 -7.52 40.24 22.77
C SER A 213 -6.51 41.16 22.09
N GLU A 214 -6.21 42.33 22.69
CA GLU A 214 -5.16 43.23 22.21
C GLU A 214 -3.77 42.65 22.46
N TRP A 215 -3.54 42.06 23.64
CA TRP A 215 -2.30 41.38 23.95
C TRP A 215 -2.04 40.20 23.01
N GLN A 216 -3.08 39.40 22.69
CA GLN A 216 -2.94 38.30 21.73
C GLN A 216 -2.58 38.81 20.33
N LYS A 217 -3.23 39.88 19.84
CA LYS A 217 -2.90 40.49 18.54
C LYS A 217 -1.49 41.05 18.51
N GLU A 218 -1.03 41.64 19.61
CA GLU A 218 0.34 42.14 19.74
C GLU A 218 1.35 40.98 19.71
N GLN A 219 1.06 39.85 20.38
CA GLN A 219 1.90 38.65 20.30
C GLN A 219 1.96 38.07 18.89
N ASP A 220 0.83 38.00 18.18
CA ASP A 220 0.77 37.52 16.81
C ASP A 220 1.57 38.43 15.86
N PHE A 221 1.47 39.75 16.06
CA PHE A 221 2.21 40.75 15.30
C PHE A 221 3.72 40.71 15.59
N GLN A 222 4.11 40.56 16.86
CA GLN A 222 5.51 40.37 17.25
C GLN A 222 6.09 39.10 16.63
N SER A 223 5.33 37.98 16.66
CA SER A 223 5.74 36.73 16.05
C SER A 223 5.90 36.84 14.53
N GLU A 224 5.03 37.61 13.85
CA GLU A 224 5.16 37.89 12.41
C GLU A 224 6.38 38.76 12.09
N ILE A 225 6.64 39.80 12.90
CA ILE A 225 7.85 40.63 12.75
C ILE A 225 9.11 39.79 12.97
N GLU A 226 9.14 38.94 14.00
CA GLU A 226 10.28 38.05 14.26
C GLU A 226 10.50 37.09 13.11
N ARG A 227 9.43 36.46 12.57
CA ARG A 227 9.52 35.64 11.35
C ARG A 227 10.09 36.43 10.18
N MET A 228 9.63 37.66 9.96
CA MET A 228 10.08 38.50 8.86
C MET A 228 11.55 38.91 9.02
N VAL A 229 11.98 39.27 10.24
CA VAL A 229 13.37 39.63 10.55
C VAL A 229 14.30 38.43 10.40
N ILE A 230 13.90 37.26 10.91
CA ILE A 230 14.66 36.01 10.76
C ILE A 230 14.76 35.64 9.27
N SER A 231 13.65 35.71 8.53
CA SER A 231 13.62 35.40 7.10
C SER A 231 14.52 36.36 6.30
N ASN A 232 14.45 37.66 6.56
CA ASN A 232 15.33 38.65 5.92
C ASN A 232 16.80 38.47 6.32
N GLY A 233 17.08 38.09 7.57
CA GLY A 233 18.42 37.77 8.03
C GLY A 233 19.00 36.55 7.33
N ILE A 234 18.21 35.47 7.20
CA ILE A 234 18.59 34.26 6.47
C ILE A 234 18.79 34.59 4.99
N TRP A 235 17.87 35.32 4.37
CA TRP A 235 17.98 35.72 2.97
C TRP A 235 19.24 36.56 2.71
N GLY A 236 19.51 37.57 3.55
CA GLY A 236 20.69 38.42 3.43
C GLY A 236 21.99 37.63 3.61
N LEU A 237 22.05 36.74 4.59
CA LEU A 237 23.19 35.83 4.78
C LEU A 237 23.39 34.93 3.56
N GLN A 238 22.31 34.36 3.03
CA GLN A 238 22.36 33.48 1.87
C GLN A 238 22.89 34.22 0.63
N GLN A 239 22.43 35.45 0.41
CA GLN A 239 22.91 36.30 -0.68
C GLN A 239 24.38 36.72 -0.50
N GLU A 240 24.80 37.04 0.73
CA GLU A 240 26.21 37.33 1.03
C GLU A 240 27.12 36.11 0.86
N PHE A 241 26.65 34.91 1.23
CA PHE A 241 27.38 33.67 1.03
C PHE A 241 27.49 33.32 -0.46
N GLU A 242 26.41 33.47 -1.22
CA GLU A 242 26.44 33.29 -2.68
C GLU A 242 27.40 34.27 -3.35
N GLN A 243 27.33 35.57 -3.01
CA GLN A 243 28.23 36.58 -3.55
C GLN A 243 29.70 36.27 -3.21
N LYS A 244 30.00 35.89 -1.96
CA LYS A 244 31.36 35.52 -1.54
C LYS A 244 31.85 34.24 -2.21
N LEU A 245 30.99 33.26 -2.43
CA LEU A 245 31.33 32.04 -3.17
C LEU A 245 31.64 32.35 -4.64
N TRP A 246 30.85 33.23 -5.27
CA TRP A 246 31.13 33.69 -6.63
C TRP A 246 32.46 34.45 -6.71
N ASP A 247 32.72 35.37 -5.79
CA ASP A 247 33.98 36.14 -5.75
C ASP A 247 35.22 35.25 -5.47
N LEU A 248 35.11 34.24 -4.60
CA LEU A 248 36.16 33.24 -4.40
C LEU A 248 36.36 32.40 -5.66
N SER A 249 35.28 31.93 -6.29
CA SER A 249 35.35 31.04 -7.45
C SER A 249 36.03 31.69 -8.66
N ASP A 250 35.81 32.98 -8.91
CA ASP A 250 36.33 33.68 -10.09
C ASP A 250 37.77 34.20 -9.88
N SER A 251 38.16 34.49 -8.63
CA SER A 251 39.51 34.96 -8.28
C SER A 251 40.51 33.82 -8.04
N GLU A 252 40.07 32.69 -7.47
CA GLU A 252 40.93 31.58 -7.08
C GLU A 252 41.13 30.58 -8.24
N SER A 253 40.10 30.34 -9.07
CA SER A 253 40.20 29.43 -10.23
C SER A 253 41.14 29.95 -11.33
N ARG A 254 41.08 31.25 -11.65
CA ARG A 254 41.88 31.87 -12.71
C ARG A 254 43.36 32.02 -12.32
N ASN A 255 43.64 32.30 -11.04
CA ASN A 255 45.01 32.37 -10.52
C ASN A 255 45.64 30.99 -10.34
N CYS A 256 44.92 30.02 -9.77
CA CYS A 256 45.45 28.68 -9.52
C CYS A 256 45.75 27.94 -10.84
N PHE A 257 44.89 28.05 -11.85
CA PHE A 257 45.11 27.40 -13.15
C PHE A 257 46.33 27.97 -13.90
N ASN A 258 46.53 29.28 -13.86
CA ASN A 258 47.71 29.91 -14.49
C ASN A 258 49.00 29.55 -13.75
N GLN A 259 48.99 29.56 -12.41
CA GLN A 259 50.14 29.14 -11.60
C GLN A 259 50.47 27.66 -11.81
N TYR A 260 49.47 26.78 -11.90
CA TYR A 260 49.67 25.36 -12.20
C TYR A 260 50.34 25.16 -13.57
N LYS A 261 49.87 25.89 -14.59
CA LYS A 261 50.45 25.83 -15.94
C LYS A 261 51.90 26.32 -15.98
N GLU A 262 52.21 27.40 -15.27
CA GLU A 262 53.58 27.94 -15.17
C GLU A 262 54.52 26.99 -14.42
N ILE A 263 54.07 26.40 -13.31
CA ILE A 263 54.85 25.41 -12.54
C ILE A 263 55.09 24.15 -13.37
N SER A 264 54.09 23.70 -14.12
CA SER A 264 54.21 22.55 -15.03
C SER A 264 55.20 22.81 -16.17
N SER A 265 55.14 23.99 -16.81
CA SER A 265 56.14 24.35 -17.84
C SER A 265 57.55 24.47 -17.28
N LEU A 266 57.72 25.05 -16.08
CA LEU A 266 59.03 25.14 -15.41
C LEU A 266 59.60 23.75 -15.09
N ARG A 267 58.75 22.81 -14.69
CA ARG A 267 59.14 21.42 -14.43
C ARG A 267 59.58 20.69 -15.70
N GLU A 268 58.90 20.91 -16.82
CA GLU A 268 59.29 20.35 -18.12
C GLU A 268 60.61 20.93 -18.66
N GLU A 269 60.79 22.25 -18.56
CA GLU A 269 62.04 22.92 -18.95
C GLU A 269 63.22 22.41 -18.11
N LEU A 270 63.05 22.30 -16.80
CA LEU A 270 64.09 21.83 -15.88
C LEU A 270 64.46 20.35 -16.13
N ASP A 271 63.49 19.51 -16.49
CA ASP A 271 63.71 18.11 -16.88
C ASP A 271 64.45 18.00 -18.22
N SER A 272 64.13 18.87 -19.19
CA SER A 272 64.87 18.96 -20.46
C SER A 272 66.33 19.37 -20.25
N ILE A 273 66.57 20.35 -19.38
CA ILE A 273 67.91 20.78 -18.96
C ILE A 273 68.65 19.63 -18.26
N PHE A 274 67.98 18.90 -17.36
CA PHE A 274 68.58 17.75 -16.68
C PHE A 274 69.01 16.64 -17.65
N LYS A 275 68.16 16.32 -18.64
CA LYS A 275 68.46 15.31 -19.67
C LYS A 275 69.65 15.71 -20.53
N THR A 276 69.73 16.97 -20.97
CA THR A 276 70.87 17.46 -21.75
C THR A 276 72.18 17.45 -20.97
N LEU A 277 72.15 17.82 -19.68
CA LEU A 277 73.31 17.75 -18.77
C LEU A 277 73.77 16.31 -18.49
N SER A 278 72.85 15.34 -18.55
CA SER A 278 73.16 13.93 -18.31
C SER A 278 73.77 13.23 -19.54
N VAL A 279 73.49 13.70 -20.75
CA VAL A 279 74.00 13.11 -22.02
C VAL A 279 75.46 13.51 -22.31
N SER A 280 75.96 14.61 -21.76
CA SER A 280 77.27 15.16 -22.13
C SER A 280 78.51 14.36 -21.65
N GLU A 281 78.33 13.25 -20.92
CA GLU A 281 79.44 12.44 -20.40
C GLU A 281 79.74 11.18 -21.24
N SER A 282 78.89 10.83 -22.21
CA SER A 282 79.12 9.65 -23.06
C SER A 282 79.52 10.03 -24.48
N GLY A 283 80.77 10.46 -24.64
CA GLY A 283 81.32 10.72 -25.96
C GLY A 283 82.82 10.98 -25.91
N HIS A 284 83.62 9.90 -25.97
CA HIS A 284 84.78 9.77 -26.86
C HIS A 284 85.60 8.51 -26.51
N LEU A 285 85.24 7.35 -27.07
CA LEU A 285 86.18 6.39 -27.68
C LEU A 285 85.41 5.58 -28.75
N LEU A 286 85.67 5.90 -30.02
CA LEU A 286 85.34 5.05 -31.17
C LEU A 286 86.25 3.81 -31.13
N SER A 287 85.72 2.63 -31.48
CA SER A 287 86.22 1.82 -32.61
C SER A 287 85.65 0.38 -32.64
N HIS A 288 84.72 0.19 -33.59
CA HIS A 288 84.44 -1.01 -34.40
C HIS A 288 84.15 -2.39 -33.78
N GLY A 289 82.95 -2.91 -34.07
CA GLY A 289 82.70 -4.35 -34.22
C GLY A 289 81.27 -4.81 -33.90
N SER A 290 80.59 -5.33 -34.93
CA SER A 290 79.42 -6.26 -34.86
C SER A 290 78.01 -5.69 -34.69
N LEU A 291 77.31 -5.60 -35.83
CA LEU A 291 76.06 -6.29 -36.16
C LEU A 291 75.48 -7.18 -35.03
N GLU A 292 74.24 -6.95 -34.58
CA GLU A 292 73.03 -7.71 -34.98
C GLU A 292 71.82 -7.40 -34.04
N ASN A 293 70.70 -7.00 -34.65
CA ASN A 293 69.27 -7.18 -34.30
C ASN A 293 68.74 -7.05 -32.86
N ALA A 294 67.75 -6.16 -32.70
CA ALA A 294 66.36 -6.40 -32.23
C ALA A 294 65.72 -5.03 -31.91
N GLU A 295 64.80 -4.53 -32.75
CA GLU A 295 63.34 -4.47 -32.46
C GLU A 295 63.04 -3.56 -31.25
N GLU A 296 62.27 -2.48 -31.32
CA GLU A 296 61.05 -2.23 -32.09
C GLU A 296 60.73 -0.72 -31.94
N TRP A 297 60.74 0.02 -33.05
CA TRP A 297 60.38 1.43 -33.11
C TRP A 297 59.05 1.53 -33.86
N CYS A 298 57.95 1.71 -33.14
CA CYS A 298 56.66 2.11 -33.72
C CYS A 298 56.28 3.48 -33.13
N HIS A 299 56.43 4.55 -33.91
CA HIS A 299 55.43 5.08 -34.83
C HIS A 299 54.34 5.92 -34.13
N ASN A 300 54.45 7.24 -34.28
CA ASN A 300 53.40 7.98 -34.96
C ASN A 300 54.01 9.03 -35.91
N LYS A 301 53.65 8.83 -37.18
CA LYS A 301 53.80 9.68 -38.38
C LYS A 301 53.00 10.99 -38.18
N ARG A 302 53.21 12.11 -38.89
CA ARG A 302 54.12 12.60 -39.95
C ARG A 302 53.53 13.97 -40.37
N VAL A 303 54.34 14.77 -41.07
CA VAL A 303 53.99 15.82 -42.08
C VAL A 303 54.04 17.25 -41.53
N ASP A 304 54.78 18.20 -42.09
CA ASP A 304 55.91 18.19 -43.04
C ASP A 304 56.63 19.54 -42.93
N HIS A 305 57.95 19.48 -43.14
CA HIS A 305 58.88 20.48 -43.67
C HIS A 305 58.41 21.93 -43.90
N PHE A 306 59.17 22.92 -43.39
CA PHE A 306 60.27 23.55 -44.15
C PHE A 306 61.05 24.64 -43.38
N HIS A 307 62.38 24.55 -43.53
CA HIS A 307 63.41 25.61 -43.60
C HIS A 307 63.68 26.62 -42.47
N VAL A 308 64.84 26.41 -41.85
CA VAL A 308 65.75 27.41 -41.26
C VAL A 308 66.24 28.41 -42.31
N LYS A 309 66.05 29.72 -42.09
CA LYS A 309 67.11 30.75 -42.22
C LYS A 309 66.70 32.14 -41.69
N LEU A 310 67.67 32.72 -40.98
CA LEU A 310 67.76 34.08 -40.44
C LEU A 310 67.76 35.19 -41.52
N SER A 311 67.17 36.34 -41.21
CA SER A 311 67.70 37.72 -41.41
C SER A 311 66.78 38.70 -40.67
N THR A 312 67.24 39.52 -39.71
CA THR A 312 67.78 40.90 -39.87
C THR A 312 66.72 41.80 -40.52
N GLU A 313 66.15 42.84 -39.91
CA GLU A 313 66.66 44.14 -39.42
C GLU A 313 65.39 44.87 -38.89
N ASP A 314 65.35 45.59 -37.77
CA ASP A 314 65.63 47.03 -37.73
C ASP A 314 65.55 47.61 -36.28
N LEU A 315 66.61 48.36 -35.93
CA LEU A 315 66.63 49.67 -35.23
C LEU A 315 66.27 49.80 -33.72
N SER A 316 67.32 49.66 -32.88
CA SER A 316 67.91 50.58 -31.85
C SER A 316 67.24 51.96 -31.58
N PRO A 317 67.44 52.64 -30.40
CA PRO A 317 68.77 52.76 -29.75
C PRO A 317 68.92 53.02 -28.21
N SER A 318 70.17 52.77 -27.76
CA SER A 318 70.97 53.49 -26.73
C SER A 318 70.72 53.13 -25.25
N THR A 319 71.69 53.02 -24.32
CA THR A 319 73.01 53.68 -24.17
C THR A 319 73.93 52.90 -23.19
N MET A 320 75.22 52.73 -23.57
CA MET A 320 76.51 52.72 -22.80
C MET A 320 76.70 51.71 -21.63
N GLU A 321 77.84 51.04 -21.39
CA GLU A 321 79.26 51.44 -21.50
C GLU A 321 80.18 50.19 -21.34
N GLY A 322 81.15 49.96 -22.24
CA GLY A 322 82.56 49.88 -21.84
C GLY A 322 83.45 49.04 -22.78
N ASN A 323 84.43 49.75 -23.40
CA ASN A 323 85.71 49.39 -24.07
C ASN A 323 86.34 48.00 -23.82
N ASP A 324 87.14 47.37 -24.70
CA ASP A 324 88.25 47.90 -25.53
C ASP A 324 88.59 47.05 -26.79
N LYS A 325 89.38 47.67 -27.67
CA LYS A 325 89.77 47.39 -29.07
C LYS A 325 90.67 46.16 -29.34
N GLN A 326 90.53 45.53 -30.52
CA GLN A 326 91.48 45.56 -31.66
C GLN A 326 91.15 44.53 -32.78
N GLU A 327 90.93 45.02 -34.01
CA GLU A 327 91.00 44.26 -35.29
C GLU A 327 92.47 44.09 -35.75
N PRO A 328 92.82 43.09 -36.59
CA PRO A 328 92.95 43.37 -38.04
C PRO A 328 92.69 42.21 -39.04
N LYS A 329 91.97 42.57 -40.12
CA LYS A 329 92.24 42.34 -41.56
C LYS A 329 92.96 41.05 -42.02
N ILE A 330 92.28 40.22 -42.81
CA ILE A 330 92.91 39.38 -43.85
C ILE A 330 92.26 39.66 -45.22
N ASN A 331 93.15 39.95 -46.16
CA ASN A 331 92.91 40.44 -47.51
C ASN A 331 92.33 39.36 -48.45
N LYS A 332 91.41 39.80 -49.31
CA LYS A 332 91.04 39.14 -50.57
C LYS A 332 92.19 39.36 -51.58
N PRO A 333 92.69 38.34 -52.30
CA PRO A 333 93.42 38.60 -53.54
C PRO A 333 92.44 38.63 -54.71
N GLU A 334 92.48 39.76 -55.40
CA GLU A 334 91.80 40.06 -56.66
C GLU A 334 92.29 39.19 -57.82
N ASN A 335 91.39 39.03 -58.80
CA ASN A 335 91.67 38.92 -60.24
C ASN A 335 92.70 37.89 -60.72
N LEU A 336 92.20 36.77 -61.26
CA LEU A 336 92.81 36.16 -62.44
C LEU A 336 91.75 36.07 -63.54
N ASP A 337 91.71 37.14 -64.33
CA ASP A 337 90.96 37.22 -65.57
C ASP A 337 91.47 36.14 -66.54
N SER A 338 90.53 35.37 -67.10
CA SER A 338 90.79 34.19 -67.94
C SER A 338 91.46 34.54 -69.28
N ALA A 339 91.60 35.84 -69.58
CA ALA A 339 92.22 36.36 -70.80
C ALA A 339 93.76 36.37 -70.79
N SER A 340 94.43 36.38 -69.64
CA SER A 340 95.91 36.44 -69.57
C SER A 340 96.62 35.10 -69.79
N LEU A 341 95.92 33.99 -69.58
CA LEU A 341 96.42 32.61 -69.76
C LEU A 341 96.46 32.16 -71.23
N LYS A 342 95.77 32.86 -72.15
CA LYS A 342 95.70 32.51 -73.60
C LYS A 342 96.93 32.95 -74.41
N HIS A 343 97.73 33.89 -73.90
CA HIS A 343 98.89 34.45 -74.61
C HIS A 343 100.26 33.95 -74.09
N MET A 344 100.28 33.03 -73.11
CA MET A 344 101.53 32.41 -72.64
C MET A 344 101.96 31.27 -73.58
N SER A 345 103.25 31.21 -73.91
CA SER A 345 103.82 30.07 -74.65
C SER A 345 103.66 28.78 -73.81
N LYS A 346 103.66 27.60 -74.46
CA LYS A 346 103.45 26.32 -73.74
C LYS A 346 104.47 26.13 -72.61
N GLU A 347 105.71 26.54 -72.83
CA GLU A 347 106.81 26.46 -71.89
C GLU A 347 106.61 27.39 -70.70
N ASP A 348 106.10 28.60 -70.93
CA ASP A 348 105.75 29.57 -69.88
C ASP A 348 104.54 29.11 -69.07
N LEU A 349 103.54 28.51 -69.72
CA LEU A 349 102.37 27.95 -69.06
C LEU A 349 102.75 26.75 -68.18
N ILE A 350 103.62 25.86 -68.67
CA ILE A 350 104.16 24.76 -67.87
C ILE A 350 104.95 25.31 -66.69
N THR A 351 105.81 26.31 -66.90
CA THR A 351 106.56 26.93 -65.81
C THR A 351 105.64 27.60 -64.79
N PHE A 352 104.58 28.27 -65.23
CA PHE A 352 103.55 28.88 -64.39
C PHE A 352 102.77 27.83 -63.59
N ILE A 353 102.29 26.74 -64.22
CA ILE A 353 101.61 25.62 -63.55
C ILE A 353 102.56 24.95 -62.55
N THR A 354 103.83 24.74 -62.92
CA THR A 354 104.79 24.08 -62.03
C THR A 354 105.15 24.98 -60.84
N LYS A 355 105.21 26.30 -61.04
CA LYS A 355 105.42 27.29 -59.98
C LYS A 355 104.20 27.40 -59.07
N MET A 356 102.98 27.45 -59.62
CA MET A 356 101.72 27.40 -58.88
C MET A 356 101.58 26.11 -58.08
N ARG A 357 101.89 24.95 -58.68
CA ARG A 357 101.87 23.66 -58.01
C ARG A 357 102.89 23.59 -56.88
N ARG A 358 104.14 24.00 -57.10
CA ARG A 358 105.14 24.06 -56.03
C ARG A 358 104.73 25.02 -54.90
N ASN A 359 104.11 26.15 -55.24
CA ASN A 359 103.64 27.11 -54.24
C ASN A 359 102.46 26.56 -53.43
N HIS A 360 101.54 25.85 -54.08
CA HIS A 360 100.42 25.19 -53.40
C HIS A 360 100.91 24.02 -52.53
N GLU A 361 101.84 23.20 -53.03
CA GLU A 361 102.47 22.13 -52.26
C GLU A 361 103.18 22.70 -51.02
N SER A 362 103.87 23.85 -51.17
CA SER A 362 104.50 24.55 -50.06
C SER A 362 103.49 25.10 -49.05
N GLN A 363 102.36 25.67 -49.51
CA GLN A 363 101.29 26.14 -48.61
C GLN A 363 100.61 24.99 -47.88
N VAL A 364 100.37 23.86 -48.55
CA VAL A 364 99.79 22.67 -47.95
C VAL A 364 100.75 22.10 -46.91
N GLN A 365 102.05 22.05 -47.21
CA GLN A 365 103.07 21.61 -46.26
C GLN A 365 103.19 22.56 -45.07
N GLU A 366 103.17 23.87 -45.28
CA GLU A 366 103.16 24.88 -44.21
C GLU A 366 101.90 24.77 -43.33
N LYS A 367 100.71 24.63 -43.92
CA LYS A 367 99.45 24.45 -43.18
C LYS A 367 99.41 23.12 -42.43
N THR A 368 100.03 22.08 -42.98
CA THR A 368 100.16 20.78 -42.33
C THR A 368 101.12 20.85 -41.14
N GLU A 369 102.26 21.52 -41.29
CA GLU A 369 103.21 21.77 -40.20
C GLU A 369 102.60 22.68 -39.12
N GLU A 370 101.84 23.71 -39.52
CA GLU A 370 101.06 24.57 -38.64
C GLU A 370 99.98 23.76 -37.89
N ASN A 371 99.29 22.82 -38.54
CA ASN A 371 98.35 21.91 -37.88
C ASN A 371 99.05 20.99 -36.88
N PHE A 372 100.22 20.42 -37.22
CA PHE A 372 101.01 19.61 -36.29
C PHE A 372 101.61 20.44 -35.16
N ARG A 373 101.93 21.71 -35.39
CA ARG A 373 102.40 22.66 -34.38
C ARG A 373 101.26 23.08 -33.46
N LEU A 374 100.07 23.38 -34.00
CA LEU A 374 98.85 23.66 -33.24
C LEU A 374 98.37 22.44 -32.46
N ARG A 375 98.48 21.22 -33.01
CA ARG A 375 98.20 19.98 -32.26
C ARG A 375 99.22 19.75 -31.15
N ARG A 376 100.52 19.99 -31.39
CA ARG A 376 101.54 19.95 -30.33
C ARG A 376 101.36 21.07 -29.31
N GLN A 377 100.84 22.23 -29.70
CA GLN A 377 100.54 23.35 -28.81
C GLN A 377 99.27 23.09 -28.01
N LEU A 378 98.21 22.55 -28.60
CA LEU A 378 96.99 22.09 -27.92
C LEU A 378 97.30 20.96 -26.92
N LEU A 379 98.17 20.02 -27.29
CA LEU A 379 98.63 18.96 -26.38
C LEU A 379 99.57 19.48 -25.28
N LYS A 380 100.28 20.60 -25.50
CA LYS A 380 101.08 21.30 -24.47
C LYS A 380 100.24 22.22 -23.59
N GLU A 381 99.21 22.89 -24.12
CA GLU A 381 98.18 23.63 -23.37
C GLU A 381 97.35 22.68 -22.50
N ARG A 382 97.03 21.49 -23.03
CA ARG A 382 96.40 20.40 -22.26
C ARG A 382 97.40 19.61 -21.39
N GLY A 383 98.70 19.90 -21.54
CA GLY A 383 99.82 19.19 -20.90
C GLY A 383 100.30 19.78 -19.58
N SER A 384 99.73 20.90 -19.12
CA SER A 384 99.97 21.41 -17.77
C SER A 384 98.71 22.07 -17.23
N SER A 385 98.07 21.43 -16.25
CA SER A 385 96.84 21.80 -15.52
C SER A 385 95.50 21.32 -16.08
N PHE A 386 95.29 19.99 -16.15
CA PHE A 386 93.94 19.43 -16.00
C PHE A 386 93.97 18.00 -15.41
N PRO A 387 94.00 17.82 -14.08
CA PRO A 387 93.38 16.65 -13.49
C PRO A 387 91.87 16.89 -13.47
N LEU A 388 91.13 15.92 -14.00
CA LEU A 388 89.70 15.72 -13.94
C LEU A 388 89.19 15.80 -12.47
N LYS A 389 89.14 16.99 -11.87
CA LYS A 389 88.30 17.23 -10.70
C LYS A 389 86.92 17.46 -11.24
N LYS A 390 86.04 16.49 -10.98
CA LYS A 390 84.59 16.69 -10.94
C LYS A 390 84.33 18.09 -10.41
N ASP A 391 83.79 18.94 -11.26
CA ASP A 391 83.42 20.27 -10.84
C ASP A 391 82.33 20.07 -9.79
N LYS A 392 82.71 20.18 -8.50
CA LYS A 392 81.86 19.73 -7.39
C LYS A 392 80.54 20.47 -7.41
N GLU A 393 80.55 21.70 -7.92
CA GLU A 393 79.37 22.55 -8.09
C GLU A 393 78.47 22.05 -9.23
N PHE A 394 79.05 21.63 -10.35
CA PHE A 394 78.31 21.03 -11.47
C PHE A 394 77.68 19.68 -11.10
N GLU A 395 78.44 18.82 -10.41
CA GLU A 395 77.92 17.54 -9.90
C GLU A 395 76.88 17.74 -8.77
N LEU A 396 77.03 18.77 -7.93
CA LEU A 396 76.02 19.14 -6.93
C LEU A 396 74.76 19.69 -7.60
N LEU A 397 74.89 20.46 -8.67
CA LEU A 397 73.78 20.97 -9.47
C LEU A 397 73.04 19.83 -10.17
N LYS A 398 73.77 18.90 -10.81
CA LYS A 398 73.24 17.67 -11.41
C LYS A 398 72.47 16.82 -10.40
N LYS A 399 72.87 16.82 -9.12
CA LYS A 399 72.13 16.14 -8.03
C LYS A 399 70.94 16.93 -7.49
N LYS A 400 71.01 18.26 -7.45
CA LYS A 400 69.93 19.12 -6.93
C LYS A 400 68.78 19.32 -7.90
N ILE A 401 69.02 19.26 -9.21
CA ILE A 401 67.96 19.43 -10.21
C ILE A 401 66.85 18.37 -10.05
N PRO A 402 67.15 17.07 -9.90
CA PRO A 402 66.14 16.06 -9.57
C PRO A 402 65.36 16.34 -8.28
N ASP A 403 66.01 16.84 -7.23
CA ASP A 403 65.33 17.18 -5.96
C ASP A 403 64.36 18.36 -6.14
N VAL A 404 64.70 19.34 -6.97
CA VAL A 404 63.80 20.46 -7.31
C VAL A 404 62.65 19.98 -8.19
N ILE A 405 62.89 19.11 -9.16
CA ILE A 405 61.82 18.48 -9.96
C ILE A 405 60.89 17.68 -9.06
N ALA A 406 61.41 16.92 -8.08
CA ALA A 406 60.61 16.17 -7.13
C ALA A 406 59.71 17.09 -6.27
N LYS A 407 60.23 18.23 -5.81
CA LYS A 407 59.43 19.24 -5.08
C LYS A 407 58.38 19.92 -5.96
N LEU A 408 58.69 20.19 -7.22
CA LEU A 408 57.71 20.72 -8.17
C LEU A 408 56.61 19.69 -8.47
N ASN A 409 56.95 18.39 -8.56
CA ASN A 409 55.96 17.33 -8.68
C ASN A 409 55.08 17.23 -7.43
N GLU A 410 55.64 17.36 -6.22
CA GLU A 410 54.87 17.39 -4.97
C GLU A 410 53.86 18.55 -4.93
N ILE A 411 54.26 19.74 -5.40
CA ILE A 411 53.38 20.91 -5.52
C ILE A 411 52.30 20.72 -6.62
N LEU A 412 52.65 20.05 -7.73
CA LEU A 412 51.70 19.75 -8.80
C LEU A 412 50.68 18.69 -8.36
N ASP A 413 51.10 17.65 -7.64
CA ASP A 413 50.21 16.62 -7.06
C ASP A 413 49.30 17.20 -5.96
N GLU A 414 49.80 18.14 -5.14
CA GLU A 414 48.96 18.88 -4.18
C GLU A 414 47.93 19.77 -4.88
N ASN A 415 48.27 20.40 -6.00
CA ASN A 415 47.34 21.22 -6.80
C ASN A 415 46.40 20.39 -7.69
N GLU A 416 46.70 19.13 -7.99
CA GLU A 416 45.78 18.21 -8.68
C GLU A 416 44.52 17.96 -7.83
N LYS A 417 44.66 17.97 -6.49
CA LYS A 417 43.52 17.97 -5.55
C LYS A 417 42.68 19.25 -5.64
N VAL A 418 43.26 20.36 -6.11
CA VAL A 418 42.55 21.63 -6.38
C VAL A 418 41.84 21.55 -7.73
N HIS A 419 42.36 20.82 -8.72
CA HIS A 419 41.66 20.56 -9.98
C HIS A 419 40.36 19.76 -9.78
N GLN A 420 40.33 18.90 -8.76
CA GLN A 420 39.14 18.19 -8.30
C GLN A 420 38.01 19.11 -7.80
N PHE A 421 38.31 20.36 -7.42
CA PHE A 421 37.27 21.36 -7.15
C PHE A 421 36.59 21.88 -8.42
N SER A 422 37.26 21.87 -9.58
CA SER A 422 36.66 22.29 -10.85
C SER A 422 35.71 21.23 -11.43
N GLU A 423 36.04 19.94 -11.33
CA GLU A 423 35.13 18.83 -11.68
C GLU A 423 33.88 18.81 -10.79
N ASN A 424 34.00 19.24 -9.53
CA ASN A 424 32.85 19.37 -8.62
C ASN A 424 31.86 20.47 -9.06
N ILE A 425 32.30 21.48 -9.80
CA ILE A 425 31.42 22.55 -10.34
C ILE A 425 30.60 22.04 -11.52
N GLU A 426 31.20 21.22 -12.40
CA GLU A 426 30.44 20.50 -13.45
C GLU A 426 29.46 19.47 -12.86
N CYS A 427 29.86 18.76 -11.80
CA CYS A 427 28.95 17.87 -11.06
C CYS A 427 27.76 18.62 -10.47
N LEU A 428 27.94 19.84 -9.98
CA LEU A 428 26.85 20.68 -9.45
C LEU A 428 25.85 21.08 -10.55
N GLY A 429 26.33 21.35 -11.77
CA GLY A 429 25.48 21.58 -12.95
C GLY A 429 24.63 20.35 -13.28
N SER A 430 25.24 19.17 -13.33
CA SER A 430 24.51 17.92 -13.59
C SER A 430 23.50 17.55 -12.51
N LEU A 431 23.80 17.87 -11.25
CA LEU A 431 22.88 17.69 -10.12
C LEU A 431 21.69 18.65 -10.21
N LYS A 432 21.91 19.87 -10.68
CA LYS A 432 20.86 20.85 -10.93
C LYS A 432 19.95 20.43 -12.07
N ASP A 433 20.50 20.00 -13.21
CA ASP A 433 19.71 19.48 -14.33
C ASP A 433 18.89 18.25 -13.93
N ARG A 434 19.46 17.39 -13.09
CA ARG A 434 18.76 16.22 -12.54
C ARG A 434 17.65 16.62 -11.56
N LEU A 435 17.86 17.66 -10.76
CA LEU A 435 16.84 18.20 -9.87
C LEU A 435 15.68 18.78 -10.67
N ASP A 436 15.97 19.59 -11.69
CA ASP A 436 14.97 20.19 -12.58
C ASP A 436 14.18 19.11 -13.36
N PHE A 437 14.87 18.05 -13.81
CA PHE A 437 14.22 16.87 -14.40
C PHE A 437 13.26 16.20 -13.41
N LEU A 438 13.71 15.90 -12.19
CA LEU A 438 12.89 15.27 -11.15
C LEU A 438 11.69 16.14 -10.75
N GLU A 439 11.85 17.46 -10.73
CA GLU A 439 10.76 18.38 -10.45
C GLU A 439 9.72 18.37 -11.57
N SER A 440 10.15 18.34 -12.83
CA SER A 440 9.26 18.21 -13.99
C SER A 440 8.53 16.86 -14.01
N GLU A 441 9.22 15.77 -13.67
CA GLU A 441 8.64 14.43 -13.56
C GLU A 441 7.61 14.37 -12.43
N ASN A 442 7.91 14.98 -11.28
CA ASN A 442 6.95 15.09 -10.17
C ASN A 442 5.69 15.87 -10.58
N HIS A 443 5.85 16.92 -11.40
CA HIS A 443 4.72 17.67 -11.94
C HIS A 443 3.85 16.82 -12.88
N GLN A 444 4.47 16.07 -13.81
CA GLN A 444 3.76 15.15 -14.72
C GLN A 444 3.05 14.01 -13.97
N LEU A 445 3.68 13.46 -12.94
CA LEU A 445 3.07 12.43 -12.08
C LEU A 445 1.87 12.99 -11.33
N LYS A 446 1.94 14.22 -10.82
CA LYS A 446 0.79 14.90 -10.18
C LYS A 446 -0.37 15.13 -11.16
N GLU A 447 -0.08 15.52 -12.39
CA GLU A 447 -1.10 15.70 -13.44
C GLU A 447 -1.75 14.35 -13.80
N THR A 448 -0.94 13.32 -14.04
CA THR A 448 -1.41 11.95 -14.30
C THR A 448 -2.25 11.41 -13.15
N LEU A 449 -1.85 11.66 -11.90
CA LEU A 449 -2.61 11.28 -10.70
C LEU A 449 -3.96 12.02 -10.63
N SER A 450 -3.97 13.31 -10.98
CA SER A 450 -5.20 14.11 -11.05
C SER A 450 -6.17 13.56 -12.10
N ASP A 451 -5.67 13.20 -13.27
CA ASP A 451 -6.48 12.62 -14.34
C ASP A 451 -6.98 11.21 -13.99
N LYS A 452 -6.13 10.37 -13.39
CA LYS A 452 -6.55 9.07 -12.85
C LYS A 452 -7.60 9.22 -11.75
N LYS A 453 -7.52 10.28 -10.93
CA LYS A 453 -8.54 10.58 -9.92
C LYS A 453 -9.86 11.02 -10.56
N LYS A 454 -9.85 11.76 -11.67
CA LYS A 454 -11.07 12.11 -12.42
C LYS A 454 -11.68 10.88 -13.08
N GLU A 455 -10.86 10.03 -13.69
CA GLU A 455 -11.28 8.74 -14.28
C GLU A 455 -11.93 7.85 -13.22
N PHE A 456 -11.30 7.73 -12.05
CA PHE A 456 -11.86 6.99 -10.92
C PHE A 456 -13.22 7.53 -10.48
N ARG A 457 -13.41 8.84 -10.39
CA ARG A 457 -14.73 9.43 -10.08
C ARG A 457 -15.77 9.13 -11.16
N SER A 458 -15.39 9.14 -12.44
CA SER A 458 -16.27 8.78 -13.55
C SER A 458 -16.69 7.31 -13.46
N LEU A 459 -15.73 6.40 -13.25
CA LEU A 459 -16.00 4.98 -13.09
C LEU A 459 -16.86 4.71 -11.85
N SER A 460 -16.57 5.36 -10.73
CA SER A 460 -17.40 5.26 -9.52
C SER A 460 -18.84 5.71 -9.80
N SER A 461 -19.04 6.77 -10.57
CA SER A 461 -20.38 7.24 -10.96
C SER A 461 -21.09 6.24 -11.89
N GLN A 462 -20.35 5.61 -12.81
CA GLN A 462 -20.88 4.55 -13.68
C GLN A 462 -21.26 3.30 -12.89
N VAL A 463 -20.44 2.90 -11.91
CA VAL A 463 -20.72 1.77 -11.03
C VAL A 463 -21.97 2.04 -10.20
N SER A 464 -22.10 3.23 -9.59
CA SER A 464 -23.33 3.59 -8.87
C SER A 464 -24.56 3.61 -9.78
N ALA A 465 -24.44 4.12 -11.01
CA ALA A 465 -25.54 4.08 -11.97
C ALA A 465 -25.91 2.64 -12.42
N ALA A 466 -24.92 1.75 -12.55
CA ALA A 466 -25.14 0.34 -12.86
C ALA A 466 -25.77 -0.40 -11.67
N GLU A 467 -25.36 -0.08 -10.44
CA GLU A 467 -25.94 -0.63 -9.21
C GLU A 467 -27.40 -0.21 -9.02
N GLU A 468 -27.74 1.05 -9.35
CA GLU A 468 -29.14 1.52 -9.36
C GLU A 468 -29.98 0.78 -10.40
N LYS A 469 -29.45 0.54 -11.61
CA LYS A 469 -30.11 -0.28 -12.63
C LYS A 469 -30.31 -1.72 -12.20
N LEU A 470 -29.30 -2.34 -11.61
CA LEU A 470 -29.39 -3.71 -11.08
C LEU A 470 -30.46 -3.80 -9.99
N SER A 471 -30.54 -2.79 -9.12
CA SER A 471 -31.57 -2.70 -8.08
C SER A 471 -32.97 -2.57 -8.68
N GLN A 472 -33.13 -1.81 -9.76
CA GLN A 472 -34.38 -1.72 -10.51
C GLN A 472 -34.74 -3.06 -11.18
N GLU A 473 -33.77 -3.73 -11.80
CA GLU A 473 -33.97 -5.06 -12.40
C GLU A 473 -34.37 -6.10 -11.36
N GLN A 474 -33.73 -6.12 -10.19
CA GLN A 474 -34.11 -6.99 -9.07
C GLN A 474 -35.52 -6.70 -8.56
N LEU A 475 -35.95 -5.43 -8.55
CA LEU A 475 -37.32 -5.07 -8.19
C LEU A 475 -38.32 -5.60 -9.24
N ILE A 476 -38.00 -5.48 -10.53
CA ILE A 476 -38.83 -6.02 -11.61
C ILE A 476 -38.89 -7.55 -11.52
N GLU A 477 -37.76 -8.22 -11.29
CA GLU A 477 -37.68 -9.67 -11.13
C GLU A 477 -38.53 -10.15 -9.95
N LYS A 478 -38.45 -9.45 -8.81
CA LYS A 478 -39.29 -9.74 -7.64
C LYS A 478 -40.79 -9.59 -7.95
N ASN A 479 -41.16 -8.56 -8.71
CA ASN A 479 -42.56 -8.35 -9.12
C ASN A 479 -43.02 -9.46 -10.10
N LEU A 480 -42.15 -9.91 -11.01
CA LEU A 480 -42.44 -11.02 -11.91
C LEU A 480 -42.61 -12.33 -11.13
N LEU A 481 -41.72 -12.63 -10.19
CA LEU A 481 -41.83 -13.78 -9.29
C LEU A 481 -43.14 -13.79 -8.50
N GLN A 482 -43.55 -12.65 -7.94
CA GLN A 482 -44.86 -12.52 -7.27
C GLN A 482 -46.05 -12.73 -8.21
N THR A 483 -45.88 -12.47 -9.51
CA THR A 483 -46.93 -12.67 -10.50
C THR A 483 -46.98 -14.13 -10.94
N ILE A 484 -45.83 -14.79 -11.06
CA ILE A 484 -45.73 -16.24 -11.30
C ILE A 484 -46.38 -17.00 -10.14
N GLN A 485 -46.03 -16.69 -8.89
CA GLN A 485 -46.63 -17.34 -7.72
C GLN A 485 -48.15 -17.23 -7.73
N ARG A 486 -48.70 -16.04 -8.01
CA ARG A 486 -50.15 -15.85 -8.11
C ARG A 486 -50.78 -16.71 -9.21
N LEU A 487 -50.13 -16.84 -10.36
CA LEU A 487 -50.61 -17.68 -11.44
C LEU A 487 -50.51 -19.18 -11.10
N GLU A 488 -49.48 -19.60 -10.36
CA GLU A 488 -49.37 -20.96 -9.85
C GLU A 488 -50.49 -21.27 -8.86
N ASP A 489 -50.77 -20.36 -7.93
CA ASP A 489 -51.88 -20.47 -6.99
C ASP A 489 -53.22 -20.57 -7.75
N ASP A 490 -53.44 -19.70 -8.76
CA ASP A 490 -54.65 -19.73 -9.61
C ASP A 490 -54.79 -21.06 -10.39
N ILE A 491 -53.67 -21.64 -10.85
CA ILE A 491 -53.65 -22.94 -11.55
C ILE A 491 -53.97 -24.08 -10.58
N GLU A 492 -53.43 -24.06 -9.36
CA GLU A 492 -53.71 -25.06 -8.33
C GLU A 492 -55.18 -25.02 -7.89
N ASP A 493 -55.75 -23.83 -7.74
CA ASP A 493 -57.18 -23.63 -7.49
C ASP A 493 -58.04 -24.15 -8.65
N ALA A 494 -57.66 -23.86 -9.90
CA ALA A 494 -58.36 -24.38 -11.08
C ALA A 494 -58.27 -25.91 -11.17
N HIS A 495 -57.11 -26.51 -10.86
CA HIS A 495 -56.93 -27.97 -10.82
C HIS A 495 -57.80 -28.60 -9.73
N SER A 496 -57.88 -27.97 -8.56
CA SER A 496 -58.75 -28.38 -7.46
C SER A 496 -60.23 -28.33 -7.87
N GLN A 497 -60.67 -27.27 -8.55
CA GLN A 497 -62.02 -27.20 -9.11
C GLN A 497 -62.30 -28.32 -10.12
N VAL A 498 -61.38 -28.60 -11.03
CA VAL A 498 -61.53 -29.69 -12.01
C VAL A 498 -61.63 -31.04 -11.30
N SER A 499 -60.81 -31.28 -10.27
CA SER A 499 -60.88 -32.51 -9.46
C SER A 499 -62.25 -32.65 -8.80
N VAL A 500 -62.76 -31.59 -8.19
CA VAL A 500 -64.10 -31.58 -7.57
C VAL A 500 -65.19 -31.87 -8.60
N ILE A 501 -65.12 -31.24 -9.78
CA ILE A 501 -66.07 -31.50 -10.88
C ILE A 501 -66.01 -32.97 -11.31
N GLN A 502 -64.81 -33.52 -11.46
CA GLN A 502 -64.60 -34.90 -11.87
C GLN A 502 -65.15 -35.89 -10.81
N ASP A 503 -64.94 -35.60 -9.52
CA ASP A 503 -65.49 -36.40 -8.42
C ASP A 503 -67.02 -36.33 -8.38
N VAL A 504 -67.62 -35.16 -8.62
CA VAL A 504 -69.08 -35.00 -8.73
C VAL A 504 -69.63 -35.83 -9.89
N TYR A 505 -69.01 -35.77 -11.07
CA TYR A 505 -69.42 -36.61 -12.20
C TYR A 505 -69.26 -38.11 -11.90
N LYS A 506 -68.17 -38.50 -11.25
CA LYS A 506 -67.94 -39.89 -10.83
C LYS A 506 -69.03 -40.38 -9.87
N CYS A 507 -69.37 -39.60 -8.85
CA CYS A 507 -70.46 -39.90 -7.93
C CYS A 507 -71.81 -40.01 -8.65
N LEU A 508 -72.10 -39.13 -9.60
CA LEU A 508 -73.32 -39.19 -10.41
C LEU A 508 -73.38 -40.49 -11.23
N PHE A 509 -72.30 -40.86 -11.91
CA PHE A 509 -72.23 -42.10 -12.69
C PHE A 509 -72.32 -43.34 -11.79
N GLU A 510 -71.66 -43.35 -10.63
CA GLU A 510 -71.80 -44.43 -9.64
C GLU A 510 -73.25 -44.55 -9.14
N GLY A 511 -73.93 -43.43 -8.92
CA GLY A 511 -75.36 -43.38 -8.60
C GLY A 511 -76.22 -44.02 -9.69
N ILE A 512 -76.06 -43.59 -10.95
CA ILE A 512 -76.80 -44.14 -12.10
C ILE A 512 -76.54 -45.65 -12.28
N VAL A 513 -75.27 -46.09 -12.16
CA VAL A 513 -74.91 -47.51 -12.24
C VAL A 513 -75.56 -48.31 -11.10
N SER A 514 -75.61 -47.76 -9.89
CA SER A 514 -76.26 -48.40 -8.75
C SER A 514 -77.78 -48.55 -8.97
N GLU A 515 -78.43 -47.55 -9.57
CA GLU A 515 -79.86 -47.56 -9.89
C GLU A 515 -80.18 -48.60 -10.98
N PHE A 516 -79.38 -48.66 -12.06
CA PHE A 516 -79.52 -49.71 -13.09
C PHE A 516 -79.34 -51.11 -12.53
N ARG A 517 -78.40 -51.29 -11.59
CA ARG A 517 -78.20 -52.57 -10.89
C ARG A 517 -79.45 -52.94 -10.09
N CYS A 518 -80.02 -52.02 -9.30
CA CYS A 518 -81.26 -52.25 -8.56
C CYS A 518 -82.43 -52.59 -9.50
N CYS A 519 -82.62 -51.87 -10.60
CA CYS A 519 -83.66 -52.16 -11.60
C CYS A 519 -83.49 -53.56 -12.22
N THR A 520 -82.24 -53.96 -12.48
CA THR A 520 -81.93 -55.28 -13.05
C THR A 520 -82.23 -56.40 -12.06
N GLU A 521 -81.86 -56.21 -10.79
CA GLU A 521 -82.17 -57.13 -9.69
C GLU A 521 -83.68 -57.28 -9.48
N GLU A 522 -84.44 -56.17 -9.54
CA GLU A 522 -85.89 -56.18 -9.45
C GLU A 522 -86.54 -56.91 -10.64
N LEU A 523 -86.08 -56.65 -11.86
CA LEU A 523 -86.53 -57.36 -13.07
C LEU A 523 -86.23 -58.85 -12.99
N HIS A 524 -85.06 -59.23 -12.46
CA HIS A 524 -84.69 -60.63 -12.26
C HIS A 524 -85.61 -61.31 -11.24
N LEU A 525 -85.91 -60.65 -10.12
CA LEU A 525 -86.84 -61.16 -9.10
C LEU A 525 -88.27 -61.29 -9.64
N LYS A 526 -88.72 -60.33 -10.46
CA LYS A 526 -90.01 -60.39 -11.15
C LYS A 526 -90.05 -61.55 -12.16
N SER A 527 -88.96 -61.77 -12.89
CA SER A 527 -88.82 -62.90 -13.80
C SER A 527 -88.84 -64.24 -13.07
N SER A 528 -88.16 -64.35 -11.92
CA SER A 528 -88.18 -65.58 -11.11
C SER A 528 -89.57 -65.87 -10.56
N PHE A 529 -90.29 -64.84 -10.07
CA PHE A 529 -91.67 -64.99 -9.60
C PHE A 529 -92.63 -65.40 -10.72
N MET A 530 -92.50 -64.82 -11.92
CA MET A 530 -93.26 -65.22 -13.10
C MET A 530 -92.99 -66.68 -13.48
N GLN A 531 -91.73 -67.10 -13.48
CA GLN A 531 -91.35 -68.47 -13.80
C GLN A 531 -91.92 -69.47 -12.78
N GLU A 532 -91.85 -69.14 -11.49
CA GLU A 532 -92.44 -69.92 -10.42
C GLU A 532 -93.98 -70.01 -10.55
N MET A 533 -94.65 -68.91 -10.89
CA MET A 533 -96.08 -68.91 -11.20
C MET A 533 -96.43 -69.82 -12.39
N TYR A 534 -95.66 -69.77 -13.48
CA TYR A 534 -95.88 -70.64 -14.64
C TYR A 534 -95.67 -72.11 -14.29
N GLU A 535 -94.68 -72.42 -13.46
CA GLU A 535 -94.41 -73.78 -13.00
C GLU A 535 -95.58 -74.33 -12.17
N VAL A 536 -96.12 -73.55 -11.23
CA VAL A 536 -97.32 -73.91 -10.45
C VAL A 536 -98.53 -74.14 -11.36
N LEU A 537 -98.73 -73.30 -12.37
CA LEU A 537 -99.86 -73.40 -13.31
C LEU A 537 -99.76 -74.66 -14.20
N LEU A 538 -98.54 -75.01 -14.63
CA LEU A 538 -98.28 -76.25 -15.38
C LEU A 538 -98.46 -77.50 -14.50
N GLN A 539 -98.08 -77.40 -13.22
CA GLN A 539 -98.25 -78.46 -12.22
C GLN A 539 -99.74 -78.66 -11.85
N GLU A 540 -100.54 -77.61 -11.85
CA GLU A 540 -101.99 -77.68 -11.64
C GLU A 540 -102.71 -78.23 -12.89
N ALA A 541 -102.30 -77.83 -14.09
CA ALA A 541 -102.83 -78.38 -15.34
C ALA A 541 -102.56 -79.90 -15.47
N SER A 542 -101.37 -80.36 -15.05
CA SER A 542 -101.05 -81.80 -15.03
C SER A 542 -101.82 -82.57 -13.95
N ARG A 543 -102.12 -81.98 -12.79
CA ARG A 543 -103.06 -82.55 -11.80
C ARG A 543 -104.49 -82.64 -12.33
N SER A 544 -104.95 -81.67 -13.13
CA SER A 544 -106.30 -81.69 -13.73
C SER A 544 -106.45 -82.74 -14.84
N ALA A 545 -105.39 -83.01 -15.61
CA ALA A 545 -105.38 -84.08 -16.62
C ALA A 545 -105.39 -85.48 -16.00
N GLN A 546 -104.79 -85.65 -14.81
CA GLN A 546 -104.80 -86.91 -14.04
C GLN A 546 -106.15 -87.21 -13.34
N ALA A 547 -107.09 -86.26 -13.30
CA ALA A 547 -108.43 -86.46 -12.73
C ALA A 547 -109.48 -86.94 -13.77
N SER A 548 -109.11 -87.05 -15.06
CA SER A 548 -110.05 -87.41 -16.15
C SER A 548 -109.92 -88.85 -16.69
N SER A 549 -109.10 -89.72 -16.09
CA SER A 549 -108.90 -91.10 -16.57
C SER A 549 -109.46 -92.15 -15.60
N ARG A 550 -110.74 -92.05 -15.21
CA ARG A 550 -111.45 -93.15 -14.52
C ARG A 550 -112.98 -92.99 -14.51
N LEU A 551 -113.64 -93.36 -15.61
CA LEU A 551 -114.97 -94.01 -15.66
C LEU A 551 -115.34 -94.26 -17.13
N GLY A 552 -115.83 -95.47 -17.41
CA GLY A 552 -116.17 -95.92 -18.76
C GLY A 552 -117.66 -96.22 -18.94
N ILE A 553 -117.91 -96.79 -20.12
CA ILE A 553 -119.14 -97.40 -20.65
C ILE A 553 -120.11 -96.39 -21.28
N GLU A 554 -120.20 -96.38 -22.63
CA GLU A 554 -121.31 -96.98 -23.40
C GLU A 554 -121.33 -96.39 -24.84
N GLU A 555 -120.64 -97.00 -25.81
CA GLU A 555 -120.98 -96.85 -27.24
C GLU A 555 -120.35 -97.96 -28.07
N ALA A 556 -120.74 -99.19 -27.74
CA ALA A 556 -120.42 -100.42 -28.48
C ALA A 556 -121.70 -100.99 -29.12
N GLU A 557 -122.46 -100.17 -29.86
CA GLU A 557 -123.67 -100.59 -30.60
C GLU A 557 -123.79 -100.03 -32.03
N MET A 558 -122.72 -99.49 -32.62
CA MET A 558 -122.73 -99.01 -34.02
C MET A 558 -121.71 -99.73 -34.93
N GLU A 559 -120.93 -100.65 -34.39
CA GLU A 559 -119.84 -101.35 -35.13
C GLU A 559 -120.27 -102.74 -35.66
N SER A 560 -121.46 -103.22 -35.29
CA SER A 560 -121.96 -104.56 -35.64
C SER A 560 -122.86 -104.60 -36.90
N THR A 561 -123.19 -103.45 -37.51
CA THR A 561 -124.06 -103.36 -38.69
C THR A 561 -123.32 -103.05 -40.00
N MET A 562 -122.05 -102.62 -39.94
CA MET A 562 -121.30 -102.22 -41.13
C MET A 562 -120.43 -103.35 -41.72
N ILE A 563 -120.12 -104.38 -40.94
CA ILE A 563 -119.24 -105.49 -41.35
C ILE A 563 -120.00 -106.63 -42.08
N GLN A 564 -121.34 -106.62 -42.06
CA GLN A 564 -122.18 -107.61 -42.73
C GLN A 564 -122.45 -107.29 -44.23
N GLY A 565 -122.26 -106.05 -44.67
CA GLY A 565 -122.56 -105.63 -46.06
C GLY A 565 -121.41 -105.76 -47.07
N LEU A 566 -120.17 -105.96 -46.60
CA LEU A 566 -118.99 -106.04 -47.48
C LEU A 566 -118.62 -107.46 -47.92
N LEU A 567 -119.24 -108.49 -47.32
CA LEU A 567 -118.96 -109.89 -47.63
C LEU A 567 -119.82 -110.46 -48.79
N ASP A 568 -120.91 -109.79 -49.15
CA ASP A 568 -121.81 -110.25 -50.23
C ASP A 568 -121.39 -109.78 -51.64
N ILE A 569 -120.50 -108.77 -51.74
CA ILE A 569 -120.00 -108.25 -53.04
C ILE A 569 -118.85 -109.12 -53.60
N ASN A 570 -118.12 -109.83 -52.74
CA ASN A 570 -116.98 -110.66 -53.13
C ASN A 570 -117.34 -111.90 -53.98
N HIS A 571 -118.62 -112.24 -54.13
CA HIS A 571 -119.06 -113.35 -54.97
C HIS A 571 -119.28 -112.96 -56.46
N ILE A 572 -119.42 -111.67 -56.78
CA ILE A 572 -119.70 -111.22 -58.18
C ILE A 572 -118.40 -110.88 -58.93
N ILE A 573 -117.38 -110.38 -58.24
CA ILE A 573 -116.11 -109.91 -58.85
C ILE A 573 -115.29 -111.05 -59.47
N PHE A 574 -115.46 -112.29 -58.98
CA PHE A 574 -114.67 -113.45 -59.47
C PHE A 574 -115.06 -113.97 -60.86
N LYS A 575 -116.07 -113.38 -61.52
CA LYS A 575 -116.47 -113.75 -62.89
C LYS A 575 -115.98 -112.75 -63.96
N GLU A 576 -115.48 -111.58 -63.55
CA GLU A 576 -114.99 -110.49 -64.43
C GLU A 576 -113.44 -110.39 -64.45
N THR A 577 -112.76 -111.19 -63.62
CA THR A 577 -111.29 -111.28 -63.49
C THR A 577 -110.56 -111.99 -64.63
N LEU A 578 -111.26 -112.39 -65.69
CA LEU A 578 -110.66 -112.98 -66.90
C LEU A 578 -110.61 -112.01 -68.10
N VAL A 579 -111.19 -110.81 -67.99
CA VAL A 579 -111.17 -109.79 -69.06
C VAL A 579 -110.25 -108.60 -68.74
N ASN A 580 -109.94 -108.34 -67.46
CA ASN A 580 -109.12 -107.19 -67.02
C ASN A 580 -107.58 -107.43 -66.95
N ALA A 581 -107.09 -108.62 -67.34
CA ALA A 581 -105.65 -108.90 -67.37
C ALA A 581 -104.92 -108.26 -68.57
N ASP A 582 -105.65 -107.79 -69.60
CA ASP A 582 -105.08 -107.17 -70.81
C ASP A 582 -104.88 -105.65 -70.67
N GLU A 583 -105.69 -104.96 -69.85
CA GLU A 583 -105.53 -103.53 -69.56
C GLU A 583 -104.42 -103.24 -68.52
N ALA A 584 -104.16 -104.16 -67.59
CA ALA A 584 -103.08 -104.02 -66.59
C ALA A 584 -101.67 -103.99 -67.21
N LEU A 585 -101.44 -104.78 -68.27
CA LEU A 585 -100.16 -104.80 -69.00
C LEU A 585 -99.86 -103.50 -69.76
N LYS A 586 -100.89 -102.73 -70.16
CA LYS A 586 -100.69 -101.42 -70.83
C LYS A 586 -100.28 -100.32 -69.85
N LEU A 587 -100.78 -100.35 -68.62
CA LEU A 587 -100.42 -99.39 -67.58
C LEU A 587 -98.99 -99.62 -67.06
N GLU A 588 -98.59 -100.88 -66.90
CA GLU A 588 -97.25 -101.29 -66.46
C GLU A 588 -96.16 -100.92 -67.48
N VAL A 589 -96.45 -100.97 -68.79
CA VAL A 589 -95.55 -100.45 -69.83
C VAL A 589 -95.38 -98.93 -69.70
N SER A 590 -96.46 -98.18 -69.42
CA SER A 590 -96.38 -96.73 -69.23
C SER A 590 -95.61 -96.30 -67.98
N GLU A 591 -95.75 -97.03 -66.87
CA GLU A 591 -94.95 -96.81 -65.65
C GLU A 591 -93.48 -97.16 -65.86
N LYS A 592 -93.18 -98.22 -66.62
CA LYS A 592 -91.81 -98.61 -66.97
C LYS A 592 -91.12 -97.58 -67.86
N GLU A 593 -91.86 -96.94 -68.78
CA GLU A 593 -91.37 -95.81 -69.57
C GLU A 593 -91.06 -94.59 -68.68
N LYS A 594 -91.94 -94.29 -67.70
CA LYS A 594 -91.77 -93.18 -66.75
C LYS A 594 -90.59 -93.40 -65.80
N LEU A 595 -90.44 -94.62 -65.28
CA LEU A 595 -89.28 -95.04 -64.48
C LEU A 595 -87.97 -94.96 -65.29
N ARG A 596 -88.00 -95.30 -66.60
CA ARG A 596 -86.84 -95.11 -67.47
C ARG A 596 -86.42 -93.65 -67.60
N TYR A 597 -87.39 -92.74 -67.69
CA TYR A 597 -87.11 -91.31 -67.73
C TYR A 597 -86.51 -90.82 -66.41
N GLU A 598 -87.09 -91.20 -65.27
CA GLU A 598 -86.56 -90.86 -63.94
C GLU A 598 -85.14 -91.41 -63.70
N VAL A 599 -84.86 -92.66 -64.11
CA VAL A 599 -83.52 -93.25 -64.04
C VAL A 599 -82.52 -92.49 -64.91
N HIS A 600 -82.92 -92.02 -66.09
CA HIS A 600 -82.06 -91.22 -66.96
C HIS A 600 -81.77 -89.84 -66.34
N THR A 601 -82.78 -89.24 -65.70
CA THR A 601 -82.66 -87.96 -64.99
C THR A 601 -81.73 -88.10 -63.77
N LEU A 602 -81.91 -89.15 -62.98
CA LEU A 602 -81.04 -89.50 -61.84
C LEU A 602 -79.59 -89.74 -62.29
N LYS A 603 -79.38 -90.43 -63.42
CA LYS A 603 -78.03 -90.65 -63.97
C LYS A 603 -77.34 -89.31 -64.31
N SER A 604 -78.06 -88.38 -64.93
CA SER A 604 -77.52 -87.04 -65.21
C SER A 604 -77.17 -86.28 -63.92
N VAL A 605 -77.98 -86.38 -62.88
CA VAL A 605 -77.72 -85.76 -61.57
C VAL A 605 -76.51 -86.39 -60.87
N VAL A 606 -76.35 -87.71 -60.96
CA VAL A 606 -75.17 -88.42 -60.41
C VAL A 606 -73.89 -87.99 -61.14
N GLU A 607 -73.91 -87.90 -62.47
CA GLU A 607 -72.76 -87.44 -63.26
C GLU A 607 -72.38 -85.97 -62.93
N GLU A 608 -73.35 -85.10 -62.64
CA GLU A 608 -73.11 -83.74 -62.19
C GLU A 608 -72.55 -83.68 -60.75
N LYS A 609 -73.11 -84.49 -59.83
CA LYS A 609 -72.60 -84.62 -58.46
C LYS A 609 -71.19 -85.18 -58.43
N GLU A 610 -70.85 -86.12 -59.30
CA GLU A 610 -69.52 -86.69 -59.41
C GLU A 610 -68.50 -85.66 -59.94
N LYS A 611 -68.90 -84.80 -60.89
CA LYS A 611 -68.08 -83.63 -61.30
C LYS A 611 -67.87 -82.63 -60.17
N LEU A 612 -68.90 -82.35 -59.37
CA LEU A 612 -68.80 -81.46 -58.20
C LEU A 612 -67.91 -82.05 -57.10
N ILE A 613 -68.01 -83.35 -56.83
CA ILE A 613 -67.15 -84.06 -55.87
C ILE A 613 -65.69 -83.97 -56.33
N LYS A 614 -65.41 -84.24 -57.61
CA LYS A 614 -64.06 -84.14 -58.15
C LYS A 614 -63.51 -82.71 -58.08
N GLY A 615 -64.34 -81.71 -58.37
CA GLY A 615 -63.98 -80.30 -58.19
C GLY A 615 -63.72 -79.92 -56.72
N ALA A 616 -64.47 -80.50 -55.77
CA ALA A 616 -64.26 -80.29 -54.34
C ALA A 616 -63.00 -81.01 -53.83
N GLU A 617 -62.69 -82.20 -54.33
CA GLU A 617 -61.45 -82.93 -54.02
C GLU A 617 -60.22 -82.17 -54.51
N ASP A 618 -60.23 -81.66 -55.75
CA ASP A 618 -59.14 -80.86 -56.30
C ASP A 618 -58.95 -79.56 -55.50
N ALA A 619 -60.04 -78.88 -55.13
CA ALA A 619 -59.99 -77.68 -54.27
C ALA A 619 -59.48 -77.99 -52.86
N PHE A 620 -59.86 -79.14 -52.28
CA PHE A 620 -59.39 -79.58 -50.97
C PHE A 620 -57.89 -79.90 -50.98
N VAL A 621 -57.38 -80.55 -52.03
CA VAL A 621 -55.94 -80.82 -52.20
C VAL A 621 -55.17 -79.52 -52.33
N GLN A 622 -55.68 -78.55 -53.09
CA GLN A 622 -55.05 -77.23 -53.24
C GLN A 622 -55.01 -76.47 -51.89
N GLU A 623 -56.10 -76.49 -51.12
CA GLU A 623 -56.14 -75.81 -49.83
C GLU A 623 -55.23 -76.49 -48.79
N LYS A 624 -55.14 -77.82 -48.80
CA LYS A 624 -54.18 -78.58 -47.97
C LYS A 624 -52.73 -78.19 -48.27
N GLN A 625 -52.37 -78.02 -49.54
CA GLN A 625 -51.03 -77.56 -49.93
C GLN A 625 -50.75 -76.13 -49.45
N LYS A 626 -51.72 -75.21 -49.52
CA LYS A 626 -51.56 -73.85 -48.98
C LYS A 626 -51.38 -73.83 -47.47
N VAL A 627 -52.17 -74.62 -46.74
CA VAL A 627 -52.06 -74.74 -45.27
C VAL A 627 -50.70 -75.31 -44.89
N GLN A 628 -50.19 -76.30 -45.62
CA GLN A 628 -48.86 -76.87 -45.37
C GLN A 628 -47.75 -75.83 -45.62
N PHE A 629 -47.82 -75.09 -46.73
CA PHE A 629 -46.88 -74.00 -47.01
C PHE A 629 -46.93 -72.89 -45.94
N ALA A 630 -48.13 -72.52 -45.48
CA ALA A 630 -48.30 -71.55 -44.39
C ALA A 630 -47.72 -72.05 -43.06
N SER A 631 -47.85 -73.35 -42.75
CA SER A 631 -47.25 -73.97 -41.58
C SER A 631 -45.72 -73.93 -41.63
N GLU A 632 -45.14 -74.28 -42.79
CA GLU A 632 -43.68 -74.24 -43.00
C GLU A 632 -43.13 -72.81 -42.86
N GLN A 633 -43.85 -71.80 -43.35
CA GLN A 633 -43.50 -70.39 -43.12
C GLN A 633 -43.60 -69.99 -41.65
N LEU A 634 -44.64 -70.42 -40.94
CA LEU A 634 -44.81 -70.17 -39.51
C LEU A 634 -43.68 -70.77 -38.68
N ASP A 635 -43.25 -71.99 -39.01
CA ASP A 635 -42.13 -72.64 -38.34
C ASP A 635 -40.80 -71.93 -38.63
N SER A 636 -40.59 -71.45 -39.86
CA SER A 636 -39.44 -70.60 -40.20
C SER A 636 -39.44 -69.28 -39.41
N LEU A 637 -40.58 -68.61 -39.31
CA LEU A 637 -40.71 -67.37 -38.54
C LEU A 637 -40.51 -67.61 -37.05
N ARG A 638 -41.00 -68.74 -36.51
CA ARG A 638 -40.79 -69.11 -35.11
C ARG A 638 -39.30 -69.37 -34.82
N ALA A 639 -38.58 -70.00 -35.75
CA ALA A 639 -37.13 -70.17 -35.63
C ALA A 639 -36.38 -68.83 -35.65
N GLU A 640 -36.77 -67.90 -36.53
CA GLU A 640 -36.21 -66.54 -36.58
C GLU A 640 -36.47 -65.77 -35.28
N ILE A 641 -37.69 -65.85 -34.72
CA ILE A 641 -38.05 -65.23 -33.43
C ILE A 641 -37.22 -65.81 -32.28
N ALA A 642 -36.97 -67.12 -32.28
CA ALA A 642 -36.13 -67.76 -31.27
C ALA A 642 -34.67 -67.30 -31.39
N HIS A 643 -34.16 -67.18 -32.61
CA HIS A 643 -32.82 -66.64 -32.86
C HIS A 643 -32.70 -65.18 -32.41
N GLN A 644 -33.68 -64.33 -32.72
CA GLN A 644 -33.70 -62.94 -32.28
C GLN A 644 -33.78 -62.80 -30.76
N HIS A 645 -34.61 -63.60 -30.08
CA HIS A 645 -34.65 -63.60 -28.61
C HIS A 645 -33.30 -63.95 -28.00
N LYS A 646 -32.62 -64.98 -28.54
CA LYS A 646 -31.28 -65.36 -28.07
C LYS A 646 -30.27 -64.22 -28.27
N LEU A 647 -30.31 -63.55 -29.42
CA LEU A 647 -29.42 -62.41 -29.68
C LEU A 647 -29.72 -61.23 -28.75
N ILE A 648 -31.00 -60.97 -28.43
CA ILE A 648 -31.40 -59.95 -27.46
C ILE A 648 -30.88 -60.29 -26.07
N GLU A 649 -30.99 -61.55 -25.65
CA GLU A 649 -30.47 -62.04 -24.36
C GLU A 649 -28.95 -61.85 -24.27
N GLU A 650 -28.19 -62.32 -25.28
CA GLU A 650 -26.73 -62.13 -25.35
C GLU A 650 -26.35 -60.63 -25.32
N LYS A 651 -27.12 -59.77 -25.99
CA LYS A 651 -26.88 -58.32 -26.00
C LYS A 651 -27.26 -57.65 -24.67
N SER A 652 -28.28 -58.16 -23.98
CA SER A 652 -28.64 -57.68 -22.64
C SER A 652 -27.57 -58.03 -21.61
N GLU A 653 -27.01 -59.24 -21.66
CA GLU A 653 -25.90 -59.65 -20.79
C GLU A 653 -24.64 -58.81 -21.06
N GLU A 654 -24.33 -58.52 -22.33
CA GLU A 654 -23.21 -57.63 -22.69
C GLU A 654 -23.45 -56.21 -22.15
N LEU A 655 -24.68 -55.71 -22.23
CA LEU A 655 -25.05 -54.38 -21.72
C LEU A 655 -24.90 -54.32 -20.20
N ASP A 656 -25.38 -55.32 -19.46
CA ASP A 656 -25.24 -55.40 -18.00
C ASP A 656 -23.77 -55.40 -17.58
N LEU A 657 -22.91 -56.15 -18.28
CA LEU A 657 -21.47 -56.14 -18.04
C LEU A 657 -20.84 -54.75 -18.30
N THR A 658 -21.30 -54.03 -19.32
CA THR A 658 -20.81 -52.66 -19.58
C THR A 658 -21.31 -51.67 -18.55
N ASP A 659 -22.54 -51.82 -18.05
CA ASP A 659 -23.09 -50.97 -16.99
C ASP A 659 -22.33 -51.16 -15.68
N ASP A 660 -22.04 -52.40 -15.28
CA ASP A 660 -21.20 -52.71 -14.12
C ASP A 660 -19.80 -52.07 -14.22
N ASN A 661 -19.18 -52.12 -15.41
CA ASN A 661 -17.89 -51.48 -15.66
C ASN A 661 -17.98 -49.94 -15.58
N LEU A 662 -19.07 -49.34 -16.08
CA LEU A 662 -19.32 -47.90 -15.98
C LEU A 662 -19.52 -47.48 -14.52
N VAL A 663 -20.27 -48.26 -13.73
CA VAL A 663 -20.46 -48.03 -12.30
C VAL A 663 -19.14 -48.12 -11.54
N ALA A 664 -18.28 -49.09 -11.88
CA ALA A 664 -16.94 -49.20 -11.31
C ALA A 664 -16.06 -47.99 -11.66
N ALA A 665 -16.04 -47.57 -12.94
CA ALA A 665 -15.31 -46.39 -13.39
C ALA A 665 -15.81 -45.09 -12.73
N LEU A 666 -17.13 -44.94 -12.54
CA LEU A 666 -17.71 -43.79 -11.82
C LEU A 666 -17.29 -43.74 -10.35
N LYS A 667 -17.16 -44.89 -9.68
CA LYS A 667 -16.63 -44.95 -8.31
C LYS A 667 -15.16 -44.51 -8.27
N GLU A 668 -14.36 -44.92 -9.25
CA GLU A 668 -12.95 -44.53 -9.34
C GLU A 668 -12.81 -43.02 -9.61
N ILE A 669 -13.60 -42.45 -10.52
CA ILE A 669 -13.65 -41.01 -10.79
C ILE A 669 -14.01 -40.23 -9.52
N LYS A 670 -15.02 -40.66 -8.76
CA LYS A 670 -15.38 -40.03 -7.48
C LYS A 670 -14.23 -40.09 -6.47
N GLN A 671 -13.48 -41.19 -6.44
CA GLN A 671 -12.33 -41.32 -5.56
C GLN A 671 -11.19 -40.37 -5.97
N TYR A 672 -10.91 -40.22 -7.26
CA TYR A 672 -9.94 -39.23 -7.76
C TYR A 672 -10.41 -37.81 -7.48
N ASP A 673 -11.71 -37.51 -7.61
CA ASP A 673 -12.25 -36.18 -7.33
C ASP A 673 -12.06 -35.80 -5.85
N GLU A 674 -12.32 -36.72 -4.91
CA GLU A 674 -12.05 -36.52 -3.49
C GLU A 674 -10.54 -36.30 -3.22
N GLN A 675 -9.67 -37.09 -3.85
CA GLN A 675 -8.22 -36.89 -3.74
C GLN A 675 -7.77 -35.53 -4.29
N MET A 676 -8.35 -35.09 -5.40
CA MET A 676 -8.11 -33.77 -6.00
C MET A 676 -8.57 -32.65 -5.07
N HIS A 677 -9.74 -32.78 -4.44
CA HIS A 677 -10.23 -31.82 -3.45
C HIS A 677 -9.28 -31.73 -2.24
N GLN A 678 -8.80 -32.87 -1.74
CA GLN A 678 -7.84 -32.89 -0.63
C GLN A 678 -6.48 -32.29 -1.03
N LEU A 679 -5.98 -32.58 -2.22
CA LEU A 679 -4.76 -31.99 -2.78
C LEU A 679 -4.89 -30.47 -2.96
N HIS A 680 -6.03 -30.00 -3.47
CA HIS A 680 -6.31 -28.59 -3.66
C HIS A 680 -6.35 -27.87 -2.30
N LYS A 681 -7.05 -28.42 -1.31
CA LYS A 681 -7.06 -27.89 0.05
C LYS A 681 -5.65 -27.80 0.66
N ASN A 682 -4.83 -28.84 0.46
CA ASN A 682 -3.44 -28.84 0.92
C ASN A 682 -2.58 -27.80 0.20
N LEU A 683 -2.77 -27.61 -1.11
CA LEU A 683 -2.10 -26.59 -1.90
C LEU A 683 -2.49 -25.19 -1.47
N GLU A 684 -3.78 -24.92 -1.24
CA GLU A 684 -4.28 -23.64 -0.76
C GLU A 684 -3.67 -23.30 0.61
N GLN A 685 -3.66 -24.26 1.54
CA GLN A 685 -3.00 -24.09 2.84
C GLN A 685 -1.51 -23.79 2.72
N ARG A 686 -0.78 -24.48 1.82
CA ARG A 686 0.64 -24.21 1.60
C ARG A 686 0.88 -22.84 0.95
N THR A 687 0.05 -22.44 0.01
CA THR A 687 0.12 -21.14 -0.66
C THR A 687 -0.12 -20.00 0.34
N ASN A 688 -1.07 -20.16 1.27
CA ASN A 688 -1.32 -19.18 2.33
C ASN A 688 -0.15 -19.08 3.29
N LYS A 689 0.43 -20.20 3.74
CA LYS A 689 1.66 -20.20 4.55
C LYS A 689 2.84 -19.54 3.83
N LEU A 690 3.00 -19.79 2.54
CA LEU A 690 4.05 -19.15 1.75
C LEU A 690 3.85 -17.63 1.66
N ARG A 691 2.60 -17.18 1.51
CA ARG A 691 2.24 -15.75 1.51
C ARG A 691 2.58 -15.08 2.84
N GLU A 692 2.28 -15.73 3.96
CA GLU A 692 2.65 -15.26 5.30
C GLU A 692 4.17 -15.13 5.44
N ILE A 693 4.93 -16.15 5.06
CA ILE A 693 6.41 -16.12 5.08
C ILE A 693 6.97 -15.00 4.19
N GLU A 694 6.37 -14.77 3.02
CA GLU A 694 6.82 -13.71 2.12
C GLU A 694 6.52 -12.32 2.69
N GLU A 695 5.39 -12.14 3.39
CA GLU A 695 5.09 -10.89 4.09
C GLU A 695 6.05 -10.66 5.26
N GLU A 696 6.33 -11.69 6.06
CA GLU A 696 7.34 -11.65 7.13
C GLU A 696 8.73 -11.28 6.57
N ARG A 697 9.12 -11.90 5.44
CA ARG A 697 10.37 -11.61 4.75
C ARG A 697 10.41 -10.17 4.24
N ARG A 698 9.32 -9.65 3.66
CA ARG A 698 9.23 -8.25 3.21
C ARG A 698 9.41 -7.29 4.38
N VAL A 699 8.75 -7.54 5.51
CA VAL A 699 8.90 -6.74 6.73
C VAL A 699 10.34 -6.80 7.24
N HIS A 700 10.96 -7.98 7.24
CA HIS A 700 12.37 -8.13 7.64
C HIS A 700 13.29 -7.33 6.72
N PHE A 701 13.12 -7.39 5.39
CA PHE A 701 13.91 -6.58 4.46
C PHE A 701 13.74 -5.08 4.70
N ALA A 702 12.52 -4.60 4.91
CA ALA A 702 12.27 -3.20 5.22
C ALA A 702 12.93 -2.76 6.54
N LEU A 703 12.91 -3.64 7.56
CA LEU A 703 13.59 -3.38 8.83
C LEU A 703 15.12 -3.33 8.65
N THR A 704 15.70 -4.29 7.94
CA THR A 704 17.14 -4.32 7.64
C THR A 704 17.57 -3.10 6.82
N GLN A 705 16.77 -2.67 5.85
CA GLN A 705 17.03 -1.46 5.08
C GLN A 705 17.04 -0.22 5.98
N LYS A 706 16.03 -0.05 6.85
CA LYS A 706 15.99 1.05 7.82
C LYS A 706 17.19 1.03 8.78
N GLN A 707 17.61 -0.15 9.23
CA GLN A 707 18.82 -0.30 10.04
C GLN A 707 20.08 0.12 9.28
N GLN A 708 20.21 -0.25 8.01
CA GLN A 708 21.34 0.16 7.18
C GLN A 708 21.35 1.68 6.94
N GLU A 709 20.19 2.28 6.65
CA GLU A 709 20.07 3.74 6.50
C GLU A 709 20.44 4.49 7.79
N ALA A 710 19.98 3.99 8.94
CA ALA A 710 20.35 4.55 10.24
C ALA A 710 21.85 4.41 10.54
N LEU A 711 22.47 3.28 10.18
CA LEU A 711 23.90 3.06 10.34
C LEU A 711 24.71 3.99 9.43
N ASN A 712 24.30 4.17 8.17
CA ASN A 712 24.95 5.11 7.25
C ASN A 712 24.85 6.56 7.76
N LEU A 713 23.69 6.95 8.32
CA LEU A 713 23.50 8.26 8.94
C LEU A 713 24.40 8.44 10.17
N PHE A 714 24.51 7.40 11.00
CA PHE A 714 25.40 7.40 12.16
C PHE A 714 26.86 7.55 11.74
N GLU A 715 27.33 6.78 10.76
CA GLU A 715 28.70 6.91 10.23
C GLU A 715 28.96 8.29 9.63
N ALA A 716 28.00 8.88 8.92
CA ALA A 716 28.12 10.22 8.37
C ALA A 716 28.29 11.26 9.50
N LYS A 717 27.47 11.17 10.55
CA LYS A 717 27.59 12.03 11.73
C LYS A 717 28.91 11.82 12.45
N GLU A 718 29.36 10.58 12.61
CA GLU A 718 30.65 10.27 13.22
C GLU A 718 31.81 10.89 12.43
N ARG A 719 31.83 10.73 11.10
CA ARG A 719 32.84 11.35 10.22
C ARG A 719 32.85 12.87 10.37
N GLU A 720 31.68 13.50 10.45
CA GLU A 720 31.58 14.95 10.66
C GLU A 720 32.12 15.37 12.03
N THR A 721 31.74 14.67 13.10
CA THR A 721 32.29 14.95 14.44
C THR A 721 33.80 14.75 14.50
N ARG A 722 34.35 13.79 13.75
CA ARG A 722 35.80 13.56 13.65
C ARG A 722 36.50 14.72 12.95
N LYS A 723 35.94 15.24 11.84
CA LYS A 723 36.44 16.44 11.16
C LYS A 723 36.42 17.66 12.07
N GLN A 724 35.33 17.87 12.82
CA GLN A 724 35.22 18.96 13.79
C GLN A 724 36.26 18.84 14.90
N MET A 725 36.49 17.62 15.40
CA MET A 725 37.51 17.34 16.40
C MET A 725 38.93 17.60 15.86
N GLU A 726 39.23 17.20 14.64
CA GLU A 726 40.52 17.46 14.00
C GLU A 726 40.78 18.96 13.78
N SER A 727 39.76 19.71 13.34
CA SER A 727 39.82 21.18 13.26
C SER A 727 40.08 21.82 14.63
N THR A 728 39.41 21.32 15.68
CA THR A 728 39.61 21.78 17.07
C THR A 728 41.03 21.49 17.55
N ILE A 729 41.55 20.28 17.30
CA ILE A 729 42.93 19.90 17.65
C ILE A 729 43.92 20.80 16.93
N ASN A 730 43.72 21.08 15.64
CA ASN A 730 44.57 21.98 14.87
C ASN A 730 44.54 23.41 15.43
N LEU A 731 43.37 23.91 15.85
CA LEU A 731 43.25 25.21 16.50
C LEU A 731 44.00 25.24 17.83
N ILE A 732 43.82 24.21 18.67
CA ILE A 732 44.53 24.07 19.96
C ILE A 732 46.04 24.04 19.74
N HIS A 733 46.52 23.28 18.74
CA HIS A 733 47.95 23.22 18.43
C HIS A 733 48.50 24.58 18.01
N LYS A 734 47.78 25.33 17.15
CA LYS A 734 48.16 26.70 16.76
C LYS A 734 48.19 27.66 17.96
N LEU A 735 47.21 27.55 18.86
CA LEU A 735 47.16 28.35 20.09
C LEU A 735 48.33 28.03 21.03
N LEU A 736 48.64 26.75 21.22
CA LEU A 736 49.79 26.32 22.01
C LEU A 736 51.10 26.87 21.46
N THR A 737 51.31 26.81 20.13
CA THR A 737 52.49 27.42 19.50
C THR A 737 52.57 28.92 19.76
N MET A 738 51.46 29.65 19.61
CA MET A 738 51.42 31.09 19.93
C MET A 738 51.74 31.39 21.40
N ILE A 739 51.26 30.57 22.34
CA ILE A 739 51.57 30.69 23.76
C ILE A 739 53.06 30.46 24.00
N THR A 740 53.65 29.40 23.41
CA THR A 740 55.08 29.13 23.57
C THR A 740 55.96 30.26 23.02
N ASP A 741 55.58 30.86 21.88
CA ASP A 741 56.28 32.02 21.33
C ASP A 741 56.15 33.25 22.24
N PHE A 742 54.96 33.45 22.82
CA PHE A 742 54.74 34.53 23.79
C PHE A 742 55.58 34.33 25.05
N GLU A 743 55.60 33.13 25.63
CA GLU A 743 56.44 32.77 26.77
C GLU A 743 57.92 33.00 26.46
N ALA A 744 58.40 32.60 25.28
CA ALA A 744 59.78 32.84 24.86
C ALA A 744 60.12 34.34 24.77
N ARG A 745 59.22 35.17 24.23
CA ARG A 745 59.37 36.63 24.18
C ARG A 745 59.42 37.23 25.58
N VAL A 746 58.46 36.88 26.44
CA VAL A 746 58.41 37.37 27.83
C VAL A 746 59.66 36.97 28.59
N ASN A 747 60.12 35.73 28.45
CA ASN A 747 61.33 35.26 29.13
C ASN A 747 62.60 35.99 28.66
N LYS A 748 62.69 36.30 27.35
CA LYS A 748 63.75 37.13 26.79
C LYS A 748 63.73 38.56 27.35
N ASP A 749 62.54 39.14 27.50
CA ASP A 749 62.36 40.48 28.06
C ASP A 749 62.67 40.53 29.57
N ILE A 750 62.22 39.53 30.34
CA ILE A 750 62.58 39.34 31.75
C ILE A 750 64.10 39.22 31.90
N SER A 751 64.74 38.41 31.07
CA SER A 751 66.20 38.24 31.09
C SER A 751 66.93 39.56 30.79
N ARG A 752 66.44 40.34 29.81
CA ARG A 752 66.98 41.68 29.50
C ARG A 752 66.82 42.64 30.67
N ASN A 753 65.64 42.66 31.30
CA ASN A 753 65.38 43.51 32.46
C ASN A 753 66.23 43.12 33.66
N ARG A 754 66.43 41.82 33.90
CA ARG A 754 67.34 41.31 34.94
C ARG A 754 68.78 41.77 34.71
N LEU A 755 69.29 41.70 33.47
CA LEU A 755 70.62 42.21 33.13
C LEU A 755 70.73 43.72 33.35
N ARG A 756 69.71 44.50 32.95
CA ARG A 756 69.66 45.95 33.19
C ARG A 756 69.69 46.27 34.69
N LEU A 757 68.90 45.55 35.50
CA LEU A 757 68.87 45.73 36.95
C LEU A 757 70.21 45.37 37.60
N GLU A 758 70.86 44.29 37.17
CA GLU A 758 72.18 43.93 37.70
C GLU A 758 73.24 44.97 37.32
N ASN A 759 73.16 45.57 36.12
CA ASN A 759 74.02 46.68 35.74
C ASN A 759 73.76 47.94 36.59
N ILE A 760 72.49 48.30 36.82
CA ILE A 760 72.16 49.42 37.73
C ILE A 760 72.64 49.13 39.15
N ARG A 761 72.54 47.88 39.61
CA ARG A 761 73.03 47.46 40.93
C ARG A 761 74.54 47.60 41.03
N SER A 762 75.30 47.23 40.00
CA SER A 762 76.76 47.38 39.99
C SER A 762 77.17 48.86 39.94
N GLU A 763 76.48 49.68 39.16
CA GLU A 763 76.64 51.14 39.14
C GLU A 763 76.35 51.75 40.52
N PHE A 764 75.25 51.34 41.17
CA PHE A 764 74.91 51.82 42.51
C PHE A 764 75.95 51.39 43.54
N HIS A 765 76.48 50.17 43.46
CA HIS A 765 77.57 49.71 44.32
C HIS A 765 78.84 50.54 44.12
N TRP A 766 79.17 50.88 42.87
CA TRP A 766 80.29 51.78 42.55
C TRP A 766 80.07 53.19 43.11
N ILE A 767 78.88 53.78 42.93
CA ILE A 767 78.53 55.09 43.50
C ILE A 767 78.61 55.06 45.02
N ASN A 768 78.08 54.00 45.66
CA ASN A 768 78.13 53.84 47.11
C ASN A 768 79.58 53.77 47.62
N ASN A 769 80.47 53.06 46.89
CA ASN A 769 81.89 53.04 47.23
C ASN A 769 82.55 54.41 47.08
N GLN A 770 82.22 55.16 46.02
CA GLN A 770 82.71 56.54 45.84
C GLN A 770 82.20 57.46 46.95
N ALA A 771 80.92 57.37 47.32
CA ALA A 771 80.35 58.12 48.43
C ALA A 771 81.05 57.80 49.76
N ASN A 772 81.35 56.52 50.02
CA ASN A 772 82.11 56.10 51.20
C ASN A 772 83.56 56.61 51.18
N LEU A 773 84.22 56.62 50.01
CA LEU A 773 85.56 57.20 49.86
C LEU A 773 85.54 58.71 50.12
N LEU A 774 84.59 59.44 49.52
CA LEU A 774 84.38 60.87 49.76
C LEU A 774 84.08 61.16 51.23
N LYS A 775 83.27 60.34 51.90
CA LYS A 775 82.99 60.45 53.33
C LYS A 775 84.27 60.27 54.16
N THR A 776 85.09 59.30 53.81
CA THR A 776 86.39 59.04 54.48
C THR A 776 87.35 60.21 54.27
N VAL A 777 87.48 60.69 53.03
CA VAL A 777 88.29 61.87 52.68
C VAL A 777 87.77 63.12 53.41
N GLY A 778 86.46 63.30 53.50
CA GLY A 778 85.83 64.38 54.26
C GLY A 778 86.15 64.31 55.76
N LEU A 779 86.16 63.12 56.36
CA LEU A 779 86.60 62.92 57.74
C LEU A 779 88.08 63.27 57.92
N VAL A 780 88.95 62.89 56.98
CA VAL A 780 90.38 63.24 57.02
C VAL A 780 90.58 64.76 56.92
N TYR A 781 89.87 65.43 56.01
CA TYR A 781 89.93 66.90 55.90
C TYR A 781 89.41 67.58 57.15
N LYS A 782 88.30 67.09 57.72
CA LYS A 782 87.75 67.58 58.98
C LYS A 782 88.79 67.45 60.10
N GLN A 783 89.39 66.27 60.26
CA GLN A 783 90.41 66.03 61.28
C GLN A 783 91.65 66.93 61.08
N ARG A 784 92.10 67.13 59.84
CA ARG A 784 93.21 68.04 59.53
C ARG A 784 92.88 69.51 59.82
N LEU A 785 91.63 69.91 59.62
CA LEU A 785 91.16 71.27 59.91
C LEU A 785 91.03 71.47 61.43
N GLU A 786 90.52 70.46 62.14
CA GLU A 786 90.49 70.42 63.60
C GLU A 786 91.91 70.48 64.19
N THR A 787 92.88 69.71 63.68
CA THR A 787 94.28 69.81 64.15
C THR A 787 94.88 71.17 63.85
N ARG A 788 94.71 71.71 62.63
CA ARG A 788 95.18 73.07 62.30
C ARG A 788 94.55 74.13 63.19
N SER A 789 93.26 74.02 63.48
CA SER A 789 92.58 74.96 64.39
C SER A 789 93.10 74.83 65.82
N SER A 790 93.40 73.61 66.28
CA SER A 790 94.04 73.38 67.57
C SER A 790 95.47 73.93 67.61
N ASP A 791 96.24 73.76 66.53
CA ASP A 791 97.60 74.28 66.41
C ASP A 791 97.61 75.81 66.32
N LEU A 792 96.64 76.41 65.61
CA LEU A 792 96.43 77.85 65.58
C LEU A 792 96.06 78.37 66.97
N ALA A 793 95.13 77.73 67.67
CA ALA A 793 94.76 78.09 69.04
C ALA A 793 95.97 77.99 69.98
N LYS A 794 96.82 76.96 69.85
CA LYS A 794 98.10 76.87 70.58
C LYS A 794 99.05 78.01 70.22
N ALA A 795 99.22 78.33 68.93
CA ALA A 795 100.06 79.44 68.49
C ALA A 795 99.53 80.79 68.99
N GLU A 796 98.22 81.01 69.00
CA GLU A 796 97.57 82.19 69.59
C GLU A 796 97.85 82.27 71.09
N THR A 797 97.76 81.16 71.83
CA THR A 797 98.15 81.15 73.25
C THR A 797 99.64 81.42 73.46
N GLU A 798 100.52 80.94 72.58
CA GLU A 798 101.95 81.22 72.66
C GLU A 798 102.26 82.70 72.35
N ILE A 799 101.58 83.28 71.35
CA ILE A 799 101.66 84.71 71.04
C ILE A 799 101.09 85.52 72.21
N ALA A 800 99.99 85.10 72.83
CA ALA A 800 99.45 85.74 74.02
C ALA A 800 100.42 85.66 75.21
N ILE A 801 101.10 84.53 75.41
CA ILE A 801 102.18 84.38 76.40
C ILE A 801 103.34 85.31 76.07
N LYS A 802 103.79 85.38 74.81
CA LYS A 802 104.85 86.30 74.36
C LYS A 802 104.43 87.76 74.49
N ALA A 803 103.17 88.10 74.23
CA ALA A 803 102.61 89.42 74.45
C ALA A 803 102.58 89.78 75.94
N CYS A 804 102.18 88.85 76.82
CA CYS A 804 102.29 89.03 78.28
C CYS A 804 103.74 89.17 78.75
N VAL A 805 104.70 88.43 78.16
CA VAL A 805 106.14 88.56 78.46
C VAL A 805 106.68 89.90 77.97
N ASN A 806 106.26 90.39 76.80
CA ASN A 806 106.61 91.73 76.31
C ASN A 806 105.95 92.84 77.15
N GLU A 807 104.71 92.65 77.60
CA GLU A 807 104.04 93.58 78.52
C GLU A 807 104.68 93.55 79.92
N SER A 808 105.31 92.43 80.29
CA SER A 808 106.15 92.32 81.50
C SER A 808 107.52 92.96 81.30
N ALA A 809 108.10 92.89 80.10
CA ALA A 809 109.34 93.60 79.76
C ALA A 809 109.13 95.12 79.70
N ASP A 810 107.98 95.58 79.18
CA ASP A 810 107.60 97.01 79.17
C ASP A 810 107.21 97.53 80.57
N LYS A 811 106.75 96.66 81.48
CA LYS A 811 106.52 97.02 82.90
C LYS A 811 107.77 97.00 83.77
N VAL A 812 108.86 96.34 83.36
CA VAL A 812 110.17 96.42 84.04
C VAL A 812 110.90 97.73 83.73
N TYR A 813 110.65 98.38 82.58
CA TYR A 813 111.18 99.72 82.30
C TYR A 813 110.40 100.87 82.97
N ALA A 814 109.34 100.60 83.73
CA ALA A 814 108.53 101.62 84.39
C ALA A 814 108.56 101.59 85.93
N VAL A 815 109.35 100.71 86.57
CA VAL A 815 109.42 100.58 88.04
C VAL A 815 110.86 100.63 88.62
N GLU A 816 111.85 101.05 87.83
CA GLU A 816 113.07 101.69 88.35
C GLU A 816 113.01 103.22 88.11
N PHE A 817 111.98 103.81 88.72
CA PHE A 817 112.10 105.07 89.45
C PHE A 817 111.54 104.79 90.85
N TRP A 818 112.23 103.90 91.57
CA TRP A 818 112.62 104.02 92.98
C TRP A 818 113.85 103.14 93.23
#